data_AF-A0A2G6JJ95-F1
#
_entry.id   AF-A0A2G6JJ95-F1
#
_cell.length_a   1.000
_cell.length_b   1.000
_cell.length_c   1.000
_cell.angle_alpha   90.00
_cell.angle_beta   90.00
_cell.angle_gamma   90.00
#
_symmetry.space_group_name_H-M   'P 1'
#
loop_
_entity.id
_entity.type
_entity.pdbx_description
1 polymer ?
#
loop_
_entity_poly.entity_id
_entity_poly.type
_entity_poly.pdbx_seq_one_letter_code
_entity_poly.pdbx_strand_id
1 'polypeptide(L)'
;MQQGVGTKIGIEPSSRCAPPGNKDCCPRICFEGAWRLRAVLLMRPSPSIASRYGAFMPQLRALPPFLAFLGVLPTVALAQVPTNETLTATLWIQHSPEYRASCSQAYLLAAKQLELALKDPKWSAALEQSSEAAARLDAKQKRAVILDLDETVLDNSRYAARMLQDGREFSPKTWSAWVREEQATAVPGALAFTRLAQKRGVHLYYLSNRRQTNLAATRRNLRKLGFPISEKDASFLLRTDSSDKAARRRTAAAGHRILLLLGDSQGDFSSAFRGQSSLKQRALYASYQEHWGKDWITLPNPNYGSWLSALSSKGSKLERLAALRAQLDAGRPAPQWGLSATKPHPKLAGGPMNAWTGMRESCVWVQSKDSARVQLRYWESGSMASSRMSKELRSRPESDHITLFELHNLKSGTQYSYELYLDGTRVELPWPLRFRTKPQWRYRRPAPDLSFVFGSGLYINDPVVDRPGRPYGGDYETLLSAAKEQPDFMIWLGDNCYYRAPDLQSPEAMRRRQRHDRAFPQLQALLGMTQHYAIWDDHDYGPNNSDRGWMFKEAALEVFADYWPQPALGTREAPGCFFTFEWSDAQFFMLDNRYHRSPNNAPDSTDKRMFGKAQMQWLKDNLRSSHARFKFIVAGNQMLNPLCFFEAFGHYPHEQQELFDFLVREKIGGVLFLSGDRHAGELIRYRHERSKHAWYDFTSSPLASGGSGYKPEAKNPARVPGTWVTHTRHYGKVRLLGRGKQRRAVMSIHDKNGKMLWEHSVLAEELWRF
;
A
#
# COMPACT_ATOMS: atom_id res chain seq x y z
N MET A 1 -46.97 -34.38 66.09
CA MET A 1 -46.21 -33.50 66.99
C MET A 1 -45.82 -32.27 66.15
N GLN A 2 -46.33 -31.04 66.34
CA GLN A 2 -46.52 -30.21 67.55
C GLN A 2 -45.18 -29.74 68.19
N GLN A 3 -45.00 -28.47 68.59
CA GLN A 3 -45.80 -27.24 68.40
C GLN A 3 -45.03 -25.95 68.75
N GLY A 4 -45.52 -24.79 68.26
CA GLY A 4 -45.67 -23.51 69.00
C GLY A 4 -44.43 -22.59 69.20
N VAL A 5 -44.50 -21.26 69.44
CA VAL A 5 -45.54 -20.20 69.65
C VAL A 5 -44.85 -18.83 69.31
N GLY A 6 -45.41 -17.63 69.01
CA GLY A 6 -46.77 -17.01 68.96
C GLY A 6 -46.86 -15.72 69.83
N THR A 7 -47.72 -14.68 69.65
CA THR A 7 -48.73 -14.36 68.61
C THR A 7 -49.23 -12.86 68.69
N LYS A 8 -48.94 -12.01 67.67
CA LYS A 8 -49.67 -10.73 67.30
C LYS A 8 -49.59 -9.55 68.32
N ILE A 9 -50.10 -8.31 68.13
CA ILE A 9 -51.34 -7.62 67.59
C ILE A 9 -50.92 -6.21 67.02
N GLY A 10 -51.64 -5.33 66.27
CA GLY A 10 -53.00 -5.08 65.70
C GLY A 10 -53.00 -3.65 65.03
N ILE A 11 -54.04 -2.82 64.76
CA ILE A 11 -55.54 -2.78 64.75
C ILE A 11 -55.98 -1.70 63.67
N GLU A 12 -57.26 -1.56 63.31
CA GLU A 12 -57.89 -0.63 62.30
C GLU A 12 -58.65 0.57 62.96
N PRO A 13 -59.68 1.31 62.39
CA PRO A 13 -60.31 1.44 61.04
C PRO A 13 -60.32 2.92 60.51
N SER A 14 -61.16 3.51 59.62
CA SER A 14 -62.44 3.26 58.88
C SER A 14 -62.50 4.19 57.62
N SER A 15 -63.56 4.53 56.83
CA SER A 15 -65.04 4.32 56.83
C SER A 15 -65.66 4.31 55.37
N ARG A 16 -66.64 5.18 55.00
CA ARG A 16 -67.41 5.19 53.70
C ARG A 16 -68.12 6.54 53.39
N CYS A 17 -68.38 6.87 52.11
CA CYS A 17 -69.66 7.43 51.57
C CYS A 17 -69.63 7.70 50.03
N ALA A 18 -70.80 7.84 49.38
CA ALA A 18 -70.97 8.04 47.92
C ALA A 18 -72.44 8.39 47.53
N PRO A 19 -72.79 8.67 46.25
CA PRO A 19 -72.12 9.46 45.20
C PRO A 19 -72.96 10.76 44.97
N PRO A 20 -73.69 11.14 43.87
CA PRO A 20 -73.76 10.73 42.45
C PRO A 20 -73.23 11.81 41.44
N GLY A 21 -73.20 11.51 40.14
CA GLY A 21 -72.94 12.49 39.05
C GLY A 21 -72.52 11.83 37.72
N ASN A 22 -73.38 11.86 36.70
CA ASN A 22 -73.25 11.03 35.48
C ASN A 22 -72.68 11.81 34.27
N LYS A 23 -71.64 11.30 33.58
CA LYS A 23 -71.68 10.96 32.13
C LYS A 23 -70.36 10.48 31.47
N ASP A 24 -70.56 9.51 30.58
CA ASP A 24 -69.87 9.18 29.30
C ASP A 24 -68.41 8.64 29.24
N CYS A 25 -68.27 7.59 28.40
CA CYS A 25 -67.06 7.03 27.77
C CYS A 25 -66.02 6.24 28.61
N CYS A 26 -66.20 4.90 28.62
CA CYS A 26 -65.21 3.88 28.99
C CYS A 26 -65.43 2.62 28.09
N PRO A 27 -64.55 1.59 28.05
CA PRO A 27 -63.39 1.36 28.92
C PRO A 27 -62.04 1.00 28.23
N ARG A 28 -60.95 1.13 29.00
CA ARG A 28 -59.74 0.29 28.92
C ARG A 28 -59.71 -0.65 30.13
N ILE A 29 -59.53 -1.95 29.92
CA ILE A 29 -59.16 -2.97 30.92
C ILE A 29 -58.41 -4.09 30.16
N CYS A 30 -57.36 -4.78 30.64
CA CYS A 30 -56.20 -4.46 31.50
C CYS A 30 -55.13 -5.56 31.21
N PHE A 31 -53.95 -5.48 31.84
CA PHE A 31 -52.92 -6.52 31.74
C PHE A 31 -53.31 -7.82 32.44
N GLU A 32 -52.92 -8.98 31.88
CA GLU A 32 -51.93 -9.91 32.47
C GLU A 32 -51.63 -11.12 31.54
N GLY A 33 -50.56 -11.88 31.82
CA GLY A 33 -50.46 -13.29 31.39
C GLY A 33 -49.44 -13.68 30.30
N ALA A 34 -48.27 -14.14 30.74
CA ALA A 34 -47.43 -15.22 30.17
C ALA A 34 -47.36 -15.45 28.63
N TRP A 35 -46.22 -15.11 28.03
CA TRP A 35 -45.81 -15.64 26.72
C TRP A 35 -45.33 -17.10 26.82
N ARG A 36 -46.17 -18.05 26.37
CA ARG A 36 -45.75 -19.45 26.10
C ARG A 36 -45.45 -19.66 24.62
N LEU A 37 -44.44 -20.48 24.30
CA LEU A 37 -44.23 -20.96 22.93
C LEU A 37 -45.42 -21.81 22.46
N ARG A 38 -45.83 -21.63 21.19
CA ARG A 38 -46.48 -22.66 20.38
C ARG A 38 -45.94 -22.64 18.95
N ALA A 39 -45.71 -23.83 18.41
CA ALA A 39 -45.31 -24.04 17.03
C ALA A 39 -46.52 -24.45 16.17
N VAL A 40 -46.53 -24.02 14.91
CA VAL A 40 -47.52 -24.34 13.86
C VAL A 40 -46.80 -24.23 12.51
N LEU A 41 -46.94 -25.10 11.52
CA LEU A 41 -47.23 -26.55 11.51
C LEU A 41 -46.66 -27.07 10.16
N LEU A 42 -46.11 -28.29 10.12
CA LEU A 42 -45.65 -28.89 8.86
C LEU A 42 -46.81 -29.49 8.05
N MET A 43 -46.85 -29.25 6.75
CA MET A 43 -47.62 -30.06 5.79
C MET A 43 -46.75 -30.43 4.57
N ARG A 44 -46.96 -31.64 4.05
CA ARG A 44 -46.23 -32.26 2.93
C ARG A 44 -47.11 -32.31 1.66
N PRO A 45 -46.54 -32.24 0.45
CA PRO A 45 -47.23 -32.63 -0.78
C PRO A 45 -46.76 -33.99 -1.34
N SER A 46 -47.67 -34.75 -1.94
CA SER A 46 -47.46 -35.96 -2.80
C SER A 46 -48.82 -36.43 -3.35
N PRO A 47 -48.90 -37.21 -4.45
CA PRO A 47 -48.16 -37.11 -5.71
C PRO A 47 -49.07 -37.29 -6.98
N SER A 48 -48.49 -37.28 -8.19
CA SER A 48 -49.14 -37.58 -9.51
C SER A 48 -50.17 -36.53 -10.01
N ILE A 49 -50.56 -36.41 -11.28
CA ILE A 49 -50.59 -37.34 -12.45
C ILE A 49 -49.90 -36.72 -13.70
N ALA A 50 -49.49 -37.54 -14.68
CA ALA A 50 -48.89 -37.12 -15.95
C ALA A 50 -49.47 -37.84 -17.20
N SER A 51 -49.56 -37.14 -18.33
CA SER A 51 -49.71 -37.59 -19.75
C SER A 51 -49.96 -36.33 -20.60
N ARG A 52 -49.57 -36.11 -21.87
CA ARG A 52 -49.06 -36.92 -23.02
C ARG A 52 -47.87 -36.14 -23.65
N TYR A 53 -47.00 -36.61 -24.57
CA TYR A 53 -47.03 -37.69 -25.58
C TYR A 53 -45.62 -38.30 -25.80
N GLY A 54 -45.56 -39.49 -26.44
CA GLY A 54 -44.53 -39.91 -27.42
C GLY A 54 -43.04 -39.87 -27.02
N ALA A 55 -42.40 -40.89 -26.45
CA ALA A 55 -42.17 -42.27 -26.94
C ALA A 55 -41.09 -42.40 -28.05
N PHE A 56 -39.88 -42.85 -27.70
CA PHE A 56 -39.15 -43.98 -28.31
C PHE A 56 -37.79 -44.23 -27.62
N MET A 57 -37.59 -45.41 -27.00
CA MET A 57 -36.26 -45.95 -26.67
C MET A 57 -36.35 -47.45 -26.33
N PRO A 58 -35.62 -48.34 -27.01
CA PRO A 58 -35.44 -49.74 -26.59
C PRO A 58 -34.26 -49.91 -25.62
N GLN A 59 -34.20 -51.09 -25.01
CA GLN A 59 -33.28 -51.49 -23.93
C GLN A 59 -31.82 -51.58 -24.36
N LEU A 60 -30.88 -51.43 -23.40
CA LEU A 60 -29.67 -52.26 -23.35
C LEU A 60 -29.14 -52.39 -21.91
N ARG A 61 -28.37 -53.46 -21.64
CA ARG A 61 -27.88 -53.86 -20.31
C ARG A 61 -26.47 -53.32 -20.03
N ALA A 62 -26.06 -53.36 -18.76
CA ALA A 62 -24.80 -52.81 -18.28
C ALA A 62 -23.54 -53.61 -18.69
N LEU A 63 -22.44 -52.88 -18.86
CA LEU A 63 -21.05 -53.36 -18.79
C LEU A 63 -20.16 -52.26 -18.15
N PRO A 64 -19.19 -52.62 -17.30
CA PRO A 64 -18.16 -51.71 -16.79
C PRO A 64 -16.83 -51.87 -17.60
N PRO A 65 -15.74 -51.20 -17.22
CA PRO A 65 -15.50 -49.79 -17.50
C PRO A 65 -14.36 -49.62 -18.54
N PHE A 66 -14.52 -48.69 -19.49
CA PHE A 66 -13.44 -48.29 -20.41
C PHE A 66 -13.41 -46.77 -20.60
N LEU A 67 -12.23 -46.21 -20.91
CA LEU A 67 -12.07 -44.76 -21.04
C LEU A 67 -12.83 -44.22 -22.26
N ALA A 68 -13.69 -43.23 -22.03
CA ALA A 68 -14.22 -42.36 -23.08
C ALA A 68 -14.07 -40.90 -22.64
N PHE A 69 -13.45 -40.07 -23.49
CA PHE A 69 -13.27 -38.65 -23.27
C PHE A 69 -14.65 -37.95 -23.18
N LEU A 70 -14.96 -37.34 -22.04
CA LEU A 70 -15.93 -36.24 -21.98
C LEU A 70 -15.16 -34.92 -21.85
N GLY A 71 -15.42 -34.01 -22.78
CA GLY A 71 -14.58 -32.85 -23.01
C GLY A 71 -14.54 -31.88 -21.83
N VAL A 72 -13.37 -31.79 -21.17
CA VAL A 72 -13.04 -30.64 -20.35
C VAL A 72 -12.92 -29.44 -21.28
N LEU A 73 -13.97 -28.62 -21.37
CA LEU A 73 -13.81 -27.22 -21.77
C LEU A 73 -12.85 -26.59 -20.76
N PRO A 74 -11.63 -26.18 -21.16
CA PRO A 74 -10.72 -25.56 -20.21
C PRO A 74 -11.32 -24.22 -19.82
N THR A 75 -11.72 -24.10 -18.55
CA THR A 75 -11.85 -22.78 -17.92
C THR A 75 -10.46 -22.17 -17.91
N VAL A 76 -10.15 -21.41 -18.96
CA VAL A 76 -8.87 -20.72 -19.12
C VAL A 76 -8.77 -19.70 -18.00
N ALA A 77 -8.17 -20.14 -16.89
CA ALA A 77 -7.73 -19.25 -15.83
C ALA A 77 -6.85 -18.20 -16.51
N LEU A 78 -7.30 -16.94 -16.48
CA LEU A 78 -6.55 -15.83 -17.05
C LEU A 78 -5.21 -15.75 -16.34
N ALA A 79 -4.20 -16.35 -16.97
CA ALA A 79 -2.85 -16.42 -16.44
C ALA A 79 -2.41 -14.98 -16.17
N GLN A 80 -2.08 -14.69 -14.92
CA GLN A 80 -1.72 -13.34 -14.49
C GLN A 80 -0.42 -12.97 -15.21
N VAL A 81 -0.55 -12.25 -16.34
CA VAL A 81 0.52 -12.04 -17.32
C VAL A 81 1.75 -11.49 -16.59
N PRO A 82 2.93 -12.14 -16.69
CA PRO A 82 4.14 -11.66 -16.03
C PRO A 82 4.38 -10.20 -16.39
N THR A 83 4.46 -9.34 -15.37
CA THR A 83 4.57 -7.89 -15.54
C THR A 83 5.97 -7.51 -16.02
N ASN A 84 6.22 -7.69 -17.31
CA ASN A 84 7.39 -7.13 -17.96
C ASN A 84 7.11 -5.67 -18.33
N GLU A 85 7.86 -4.76 -17.71
CA GLU A 85 7.80 -3.30 -17.90
C GLU A 85 7.80 -2.85 -19.37
N THR A 86 8.35 -3.67 -20.30
CA THR A 86 8.48 -3.33 -21.72
C THR A 86 7.45 -4.01 -22.64
N LEU A 87 6.53 -4.81 -22.07
CA LEU A 87 5.45 -5.47 -22.82
C LEU A 87 4.52 -4.45 -23.49
N THR A 88 3.95 -3.52 -22.71
CA THR A 88 3.00 -2.52 -23.23
C THR A 88 3.64 -1.61 -24.29
N ALA A 89 4.91 -1.23 -24.11
CA ALA A 89 5.65 -0.43 -25.10
C ALA A 89 5.88 -1.21 -26.41
N THR A 90 6.20 -2.50 -26.34
CA THR A 90 6.39 -3.35 -27.53
C THR A 90 5.07 -3.59 -28.25
N LEU A 91 3.99 -3.88 -27.49
CA LEU A 91 2.64 -4.04 -28.05
C LEU A 91 2.12 -2.75 -28.70
N TRP A 92 2.42 -1.59 -28.12
CA TRP A 92 2.05 -0.29 -28.71
C TRP A 92 2.74 -0.09 -30.06
N ILE A 93 4.05 -0.34 -30.17
CA ILE A 93 4.76 -0.26 -31.46
C ILE A 93 4.16 -1.24 -32.50
N GLN A 94 3.88 -2.48 -32.10
CA GLN A 94 3.46 -3.53 -33.04
C GLN A 94 2.00 -3.47 -33.48
N HIS A 95 1.09 -3.06 -32.59
CA HIS A 95 -0.35 -3.20 -32.79
C HIS A 95 -1.13 -1.88 -32.76
N SER A 96 -0.58 -0.78 -32.23
CA SER A 96 -1.34 0.47 -32.14
C SER A 96 -1.46 1.17 -33.51
N PRO A 97 -2.65 1.66 -33.89
CA PRO A 97 -2.76 2.62 -35.00
C PRO A 97 -2.06 3.94 -34.66
N GLU A 98 -1.95 4.33 -33.37
CA GLU A 98 -1.30 5.55 -32.91
C GLU A 98 0.19 5.59 -33.26
N TYR A 99 0.94 4.49 -33.09
CA TYR A 99 2.34 4.43 -33.53
C TYR A 99 2.47 4.63 -35.05
N ARG A 100 1.61 3.96 -35.82
CA ARG A 100 1.59 4.06 -37.28
C ARG A 100 1.24 5.48 -37.75
N ALA A 101 0.24 6.10 -37.13
CA ALA A 101 -0.14 7.48 -37.39
C ALA A 101 1.00 8.45 -37.02
N SER A 102 1.63 8.27 -35.86
CA SER A 102 2.74 9.11 -35.38
C SER A 102 3.95 9.07 -36.32
N CYS A 103 4.38 7.88 -36.74
CA CYS A 103 5.48 7.72 -37.69
C CYS A 103 5.12 8.29 -39.07
N SER A 104 3.90 8.04 -39.55
CA SER A 104 3.43 8.58 -40.83
C SER A 104 3.34 10.12 -40.81
N GLN A 105 2.87 10.71 -39.70
CA GLN A 105 2.84 12.15 -39.49
C GLN A 105 4.25 12.76 -39.47
N ALA A 106 5.20 12.13 -38.77
CA ALA A 106 6.60 12.54 -38.77
C ALA A 106 7.19 12.53 -40.19
N TYR A 107 6.98 11.46 -40.96
CA TYR A 107 7.49 11.37 -42.34
C TYR A 107 6.74 12.28 -43.35
N LEU A 108 5.45 12.58 -43.13
CA LEU A 108 4.72 13.58 -43.91
C LEU A 108 5.20 15.01 -43.58
N LEU A 109 5.57 15.28 -42.31
CA LEU A 109 6.20 16.53 -41.92
C LEU A 109 7.61 16.65 -42.54
N ALA A 110 8.43 15.60 -42.46
CA ALA A 110 9.73 15.53 -43.12
C ALA A 110 9.63 15.80 -44.62
N ALA A 111 8.63 15.21 -45.30
CA ALA A 111 8.37 15.48 -46.72
C ALA A 111 8.04 16.96 -46.98
N LYS A 112 7.18 17.59 -46.17
CA LYS A 112 6.85 19.03 -46.29
C LYS A 112 8.08 19.92 -46.04
N GLN A 113 8.86 19.62 -45.00
CA GLN A 113 10.04 20.41 -44.64
C GLN A 113 11.16 20.27 -45.67
N LEU A 114 11.31 19.10 -46.30
CA LEU A 114 12.26 18.91 -47.41
C LEU A 114 11.97 19.85 -48.58
N GLU A 115 10.69 20.08 -48.93
CA GLU A 115 10.28 21.01 -49.99
C GLU A 115 10.57 22.49 -49.65
N LEU A 116 10.74 22.83 -48.37
CA LEU A 116 11.14 24.16 -47.92
C LEU A 116 12.68 24.28 -47.87
N ALA A 117 13.36 23.28 -47.29
CA ALA A 117 14.81 23.17 -47.23
C ALA A 117 15.51 23.12 -48.62
N LEU A 118 14.79 22.66 -49.64
CA LEU A 118 15.25 22.67 -51.04
C LEU A 118 15.20 24.06 -51.70
N LYS A 119 14.43 25.00 -51.14
CA LYS A 119 14.24 26.38 -51.65
C LYS A 119 15.12 27.40 -50.93
N ASP A 120 15.38 27.20 -49.64
CA ASP A 120 16.24 28.07 -48.84
C ASP A 120 17.74 27.67 -49.00
N PRO A 121 18.61 28.53 -49.56
CA PRO A 121 20.04 28.24 -49.71
C PRO A 121 20.81 28.22 -48.38
N LYS A 122 20.27 28.84 -47.32
CA LYS A 122 20.90 28.94 -45.99
C LYS A 122 20.53 27.78 -45.05
N TRP A 123 19.56 26.95 -45.43
CA TRP A 123 19.02 25.90 -44.57
C TRP A 123 20.04 24.79 -44.25
N SER A 124 20.30 24.57 -42.96
CA SER A 124 21.06 23.43 -42.44
C SER A 124 20.39 22.85 -41.19
N ALA A 125 20.25 21.52 -41.16
CA ALA A 125 19.85 20.75 -39.97
C ALA A 125 21.05 20.30 -39.13
N ALA A 126 22.27 20.37 -39.66
CA ALA A 126 23.48 19.96 -38.96
C ALA A 126 24.10 21.15 -38.21
N LEU A 127 24.17 21.05 -36.87
CA LEU A 127 24.91 22.00 -36.01
C LEU A 127 26.40 22.08 -36.39
N GLU A 128 26.90 21.05 -37.07
CA GLU A 128 28.27 20.97 -37.55
C GLU A 128 28.50 21.71 -38.90
N GLN A 129 27.53 22.51 -39.37
CA GLN A 129 27.65 23.46 -40.49
C GLN A 129 27.16 24.86 -40.07
N SER A 130 27.95 25.92 -40.32
CA SER A 130 27.44 27.30 -40.24
C SER A 130 26.60 27.65 -41.48
N SER A 131 25.82 28.73 -41.42
CA SER A 131 25.05 29.27 -42.56
C SER A 131 25.93 29.56 -43.78
N GLU A 132 27.15 30.04 -43.58
CA GLU A 132 28.11 30.40 -44.63
C GLU A 132 28.75 29.15 -45.22
N ALA A 133 29.06 28.15 -44.39
CA ALA A 133 29.54 26.84 -44.84
C ALA A 133 28.46 26.10 -45.65
N ALA A 134 27.21 26.12 -45.18
CA ALA A 134 26.06 25.54 -45.86
C ALA A 134 25.77 26.22 -47.21
N ALA A 135 25.85 27.56 -47.27
CA ALA A 135 25.69 28.32 -48.52
C ALA A 135 26.82 28.05 -49.53
N ARG A 136 28.08 27.94 -49.08
CA ARG A 136 29.24 27.62 -49.94
C ARG A 136 29.12 26.25 -50.63
N LEU A 137 28.38 25.31 -50.05
CA LEU A 137 28.14 23.98 -50.63
C LEU A 137 27.06 23.97 -51.74
N ASP A 138 26.21 25.00 -51.85
CA ASP A 138 25.05 24.97 -52.76
C ASP A 138 25.41 25.22 -54.24
N ALA A 139 26.61 25.72 -54.53
CA ALA A 139 27.06 26.09 -55.88
C ALA A 139 26.89 24.97 -56.94
N LYS A 140 26.95 23.69 -56.54
CA LYS A 140 26.61 22.53 -57.38
C LYS A 140 25.89 21.42 -56.58
N GLN A 141 24.68 21.73 -56.09
CA GLN A 141 23.59 20.77 -55.77
C GLN A 141 23.83 19.65 -54.72
N LYS A 142 24.99 19.55 -54.05
CA LYS A 142 25.26 18.49 -53.07
C LYS A 142 24.45 18.66 -51.77
N ARG A 143 23.27 18.05 -51.75
CA ARG A 143 22.29 18.11 -50.65
C ARG A 143 22.03 16.71 -50.10
N ALA A 144 21.86 16.56 -48.79
CA ALA A 144 21.62 15.27 -48.16
C ALA A 144 20.63 15.33 -47.00
N VAL A 145 20.09 14.17 -46.63
CA VAL A 145 19.33 13.94 -45.39
C VAL A 145 20.03 12.84 -44.61
N ILE A 146 20.10 12.98 -43.27
CA ILE A 146 20.64 11.95 -42.38
C ILE A 146 19.48 11.28 -41.65
N LEU A 147 19.46 9.94 -41.66
CA LEU A 147 18.52 9.12 -40.90
C LEU A 147 19.32 8.16 -39.99
N ASP A 148 18.85 7.94 -38.76
CA ASP A 148 19.16 6.68 -38.08
C ASP A 148 18.47 5.49 -38.80
N LEU A 149 18.84 4.26 -38.46
CA LEU A 149 18.22 3.05 -38.98
C LEU A 149 17.22 2.41 -38.03
N ASP A 150 17.55 2.25 -36.75
CA ASP A 150 16.82 1.38 -35.83
C ASP A 150 15.68 2.16 -35.18
N GLU A 151 14.46 1.60 -35.25
CA GLU A 151 13.19 2.25 -34.84
C GLU A 151 12.86 3.57 -35.60
N THR A 152 13.78 4.06 -36.43
CA THR A 152 13.63 5.23 -37.31
C THR A 152 13.27 4.84 -38.76
N VAL A 153 13.99 3.89 -39.36
CA VAL A 153 13.79 3.41 -40.76
C VAL A 153 13.41 1.93 -40.79
N LEU A 154 14.03 1.13 -39.94
CA LEU A 154 13.85 -0.31 -39.73
C LEU A 154 13.20 -0.55 -38.37
N ASP A 155 12.01 -1.15 -38.39
CA ASP A 155 11.28 -1.63 -37.22
C ASP A 155 11.89 -2.97 -36.76
N ASN A 156 12.52 -2.95 -35.59
CA ASN A 156 13.11 -4.08 -34.89
C ASN A 156 12.25 -4.52 -33.70
N SER A 157 11.00 -4.07 -33.56
CA SER A 157 10.12 -4.45 -32.45
C SER A 157 9.99 -5.96 -32.26
N ARG A 158 10.11 -6.73 -33.35
CA ARG A 158 10.17 -8.21 -33.37
C ARG A 158 11.33 -8.77 -32.55
N TYR A 159 12.49 -8.10 -32.53
CA TYR A 159 13.60 -8.45 -31.63
C TYR A 159 13.21 -8.22 -30.17
N ALA A 160 12.58 -7.08 -29.85
CA ALA A 160 12.10 -6.82 -28.49
C ALA A 160 11.04 -7.85 -28.06
N ALA A 161 10.11 -8.22 -28.93
CA ALA A 161 9.13 -9.28 -28.70
C ALA A 161 9.80 -10.65 -28.44
N ARG A 162 10.88 -10.98 -29.18
CA ARG A 162 11.67 -12.19 -28.88
C ARG A 162 12.37 -12.10 -27.53
N MET A 163 12.94 -10.96 -27.15
CA MET A 163 13.56 -10.77 -25.84
C MET A 163 12.54 -10.85 -24.69
N LEU A 164 11.31 -10.38 -24.91
CA LEU A 164 10.16 -10.59 -24.00
C LEU A 164 9.81 -12.08 -23.84
N GLN A 165 9.71 -12.82 -24.96
CA GLN A 165 9.37 -14.25 -25.00
C GLN A 165 10.47 -15.13 -24.37
N ASP A 166 11.74 -14.87 -24.70
CA ASP A 166 12.90 -15.60 -24.18
C ASP A 166 13.20 -15.28 -22.70
N GLY A 167 12.64 -14.20 -22.14
CA GLY A 167 12.99 -13.67 -20.81
C GLY A 167 14.41 -13.10 -20.74
N ARG A 168 14.92 -12.50 -21.83
CA ARG A 168 16.33 -12.08 -21.97
C ARG A 168 16.47 -10.56 -22.09
N GLU A 169 17.60 -10.02 -21.65
CA GLU A 169 18.00 -8.64 -21.98
C GLU A 169 18.71 -8.56 -23.35
N PHE A 170 18.85 -7.33 -23.86
CA PHE A 170 19.66 -7.06 -25.04
C PHE A 170 21.11 -7.52 -24.84
N SER A 171 21.67 -8.21 -25.84
CA SER A 171 23.12 -8.42 -25.95
C SER A 171 23.62 -8.09 -27.36
N PRO A 172 24.89 -7.66 -27.53
CA PRO A 172 25.47 -7.46 -28.85
C PRO A 172 25.50 -8.74 -29.71
N LYS A 173 25.52 -9.93 -29.09
CA LYS A 173 25.52 -11.24 -29.75
C LYS A 173 24.14 -11.56 -30.34
N THR A 174 23.07 -11.47 -29.54
CA THR A 174 21.68 -11.68 -29.97
C THR A 174 21.23 -10.62 -30.98
N TRP A 175 21.61 -9.36 -30.77
CA TRP A 175 21.33 -8.28 -31.72
C TRP A 175 21.99 -8.51 -33.09
N SER A 176 23.26 -8.94 -33.12
CA SER A 176 23.95 -9.20 -34.38
C SER A 176 23.48 -10.50 -35.05
N ALA A 177 22.82 -11.40 -34.33
CA ALA A 177 22.06 -12.50 -34.92
C ALA A 177 20.80 -11.97 -35.61
N TRP A 178 19.95 -11.22 -34.89
CA TRP A 178 18.74 -10.58 -35.42
C TRP A 178 19.00 -9.79 -36.72
N VAL A 179 20.02 -8.94 -36.75
CA VAL A 179 20.33 -8.14 -37.95
C VAL A 179 20.75 -9.02 -39.14
N ARG A 180 21.26 -10.24 -38.94
CA ARG A 180 21.56 -11.22 -40.01
C ARG A 180 20.35 -12.05 -40.46
N GLU A 181 19.25 -12.05 -39.72
CA GLU A 181 18.01 -12.71 -40.14
C GLU A 181 17.24 -11.90 -41.19
N GLU A 182 17.53 -10.58 -41.27
CA GLU A 182 16.97 -9.66 -42.28
C GLU A 182 15.43 -9.63 -42.28
N GLN A 183 14.85 -9.68 -41.07
CA GLN A 183 13.41 -9.69 -40.80
C GLN A 183 12.88 -8.38 -40.19
N ALA A 184 13.71 -7.34 -40.08
CA ALA A 184 13.23 -6.02 -39.68
C ALA A 184 12.30 -5.46 -40.77
N THR A 185 11.21 -4.81 -40.35
CA THR A 185 10.19 -4.22 -41.23
C THR A 185 10.50 -2.75 -41.52
N ALA A 186 9.80 -2.11 -42.47
CA ALA A 186 9.93 -0.67 -42.68
C ALA A 186 9.10 0.11 -41.66
N VAL A 187 9.68 1.14 -41.03
CA VAL A 187 8.92 2.08 -40.19
C VAL A 187 7.88 2.82 -41.06
N PRO A 188 6.62 2.99 -40.61
CA PRO A 188 5.57 3.62 -41.41
C PRO A 188 5.96 5.01 -41.94
N GLY A 189 5.86 5.22 -43.24
CA GLY A 189 6.25 6.45 -43.94
C GLY A 189 7.70 6.50 -44.44
N ALA A 190 8.65 5.79 -43.81
CA ALA A 190 10.08 5.89 -44.10
C ALA A 190 10.42 5.57 -45.57
N LEU A 191 9.80 4.54 -46.14
CA LEU A 191 10.01 4.11 -47.52
C LEU A 191 9.49 5.13 -48.55
N ALA A 192 8.38 5.81 -48.25
CA ALA A 192 7.82 6.83 -49.13
C ALA A 192 8.69 8.10 -49.11
N PHE A 193 9.10 8.55 -47.93
CA PHE A 193 9.96 9.72 -47.75
C PHE A 193 11.35 9.54 -48.38
N THR A 194 12.02 8.41 -48.16
CA THR A 194 13.35 8.14 -48.75
C THR A 194 13.31 8.09 -50.29
N ARG A 195 12.24 7.52 -50.88
CA ARG A 195 12.01 7.56 -52.33
C ARG A 195 11.72 8.97 -52.85
N LEU A 196 10.96 9.79 -52.11
CA LEU A 196 10.75 11.21 -52.43
C LEU A 196 12.09 11.97 -52.43
N ALA A 197 12.89 11.84 -51.38
CA ALA A 197 14.19 12.49 -51.26
C ALA A 197 15.13 12.12 -52.42
N GLN A 198 15.23 10.82 -52.75
CA GLN A 198 16.00 10.37 -53.92
C GLN A 198 15.45 10.98 -55.23
N LYS A 199 14.13 11.01 -55.43
CA LYS A 199 13.49 11.65 -56.60
C LYS A 199 13.77 13.16 -56.69
N ARG A 200 14.10 13.83 -55.58
CA ARG A 200 14.54 15.24 -55.54
C ARG A 200 16.06 15.41 -55.62
N GLY A 201 16.81 14.35 -55.95
CA GLY A 201 18.28 14.38 -56.06
C GLY A 201 19.02 14.49 -54.72
N VAL A 202 18.33 14.26 -53.60
CA VAL A 202 18.88 14.42 -52.25
C VAL A 202 19.52 13.09 -51.81
N HIS A 203 20.78 13.16 -51.40
CA HIS A 203 21.54 12.00 -50.92
C HIS A 203 21.02 11.51 -49.55
N LEU A 204 21.13 10.21 -49.28
CA LEU A 204 20.64 9.60 -48.03
C LEU A 204 21.80 9.01 -47.24
N TYR A 205 22.07 9.59 -46.07
CA TYR A 205 23.02 9.04 -45.11
C TYR A 205 22.29 8.20 -44.05
N TYR A 206 22.68 6.93 -43.93
CA TYR A 206 22.21 6.01 -42.89
C TYR A 206 23.24 5.96 -41.75
N LEU A 207 23.02 6.78 -40.72
CA LEU A 207 23.97 7.03 -39.63
C LEU A 207 23.50 6.34 -38.34
N SER A 208 23.85 5.07 -38.18
CA SER A 208 23.36 4.19 -37.11
C SER A 208 24.46 3.67 -36.18
N ASN A 209 24.06 3.24 -34.97
CA ASN A 209 24.94 2.60 -33.99
C ASN A 209 25.08 1.07 -34.13
N ARG A 210 24.50 0.47 -35.18
CA ARG A 210 24.91 -0.84 -35.71
C ARG A 210 26.42 -0.86 -35.97
N ARG A 211 27.08 -1.98 -35.67
CA ARG A 211 28.52 -2.18 -35.94
C ARG A 211 28.76 -2.43 -37.43
N GLN A 212 29.96 -2.12 -37.92
CA GLN A 212 30.37 -2.41 -39.31
C GLN A 212 30.21 -3.89 -39.70
N THR A 213 30.37 -4.82 -38.76
CA THR A 213 30.10 -6.27 -38.94
C THR A 213 28.68 -6.60 -39.42
N ASN A 214 27.74 -5.66 -39.24
CA ASN A 214 26.33 -5.85 -39.55
C ASN A 214 25.92 -5.10 -40.84
N LEU A 215 26.86 -4.44 -41.54
CA LEU A 215 26.61 -3.63 -42.73
C LEU A 215 26.01 -4.43 -43.88
N ALA A 216 26.60 -5.59 -44.22
CA ALA A 216 26.17 -6.41 -45.35
C ALA A 216 24.71 -6.86 -45.23
N ALA A 217 24.32 -7.36 -44.05
CA ALA A 217 22.94 -7.75 -43.78
C ALA A 217 21.99 -6.55 -43.71
N THR A 218 22.45 -5.42 -43.16
CA THR A 218 21.68 -4.16 -43.13
C THR A 218 21.34 -3.67 -44.54
N ARG A 219 22.30 -3.68 -45.48
CA ARG A 219 22.05 -3.37 -46.91
C ARG A 219 21.04 -4.33 -47.53
N ARG A 220 21.17 -5.64 -47.29
CA ARG A 220 20.23 -6.63 -47.85
C ARG A 220 18.82 -6.47 -47.28
N ASN A 221 18.65 -6.22 -45.98
CA ASN A 221 17.34 -5.92 -45.38
C ASN A 221 16.72 -4.64 -45.97
N LEU A 222 17.49 -3.58 -46.21
CA LEU A 222 17.01 -2.35 -46.84
C LEU A 222 16.62 -2.57 -48.31
N ARG A 223 17.45 -3.28 -49.09
CA ARG A 223 17.16 -3.64 -50.49
C ARG A 223 15.90 -4.52 -50.60
N LYS A 224 15.75 -5.49 -49.70
CA LYS A 224 14.57 -6.39 -49.57
C LYS A 224 13.27 -5.65 -49.28
N LEU A 225 13.34 -4.54 -48.54
CA LEU A 225 12.22 -3.62 -48.29
C LEU A 225 12.06 -2.54 -49.40
N GLY A 226 12.91 -2.56 -50.44
CA GLY A 226 12.86 -1.64 -51.56
C GLY A 226 13.30 -0.20 -51.24
N PHE A 227 14.09 0.01 -50.17
CA PHE A 227 14.69 1.30 -49.87
C PHE A 227 15.77 1.67 -50.90
N PRO A 228 15.89 2.95 -51.28
CA PRO A 228 16.95 3.41 -52.17
C PRO A 228 18.31 3.43 -51.46
N ILE A 229 19.22 2.54 -51.88
CA ILE A 229 20.61 2.47 -51.41
C ILE A 229 21.55 2.52 -52.62
N SER A 230 22.76 3.04 -52.45
CA SER A 230 23.84 2.91 -53.43
C SER A 230 24.65 1.64 -53.14
N GLU A 231 25.48 1.23 -54.09
CA GLU A 231 26.44 0.13 -53.87
C GLU A 231 27.88 0.65 -53.71
N LYS A 232 28.13 1.90 -54.12
CA LYS A 232 29.43 2.59 -54.04
C LYS A 232 29.52 3.48 -52.77
N ASP A 233 28.91 3.04 -51.68
CA ASP A 233 28.54 3.89 -50.54
C ASP A 233 29.71 4.51 -49.76
N ALA A 234 29.70 5.84 -49.68
CA ALA A 234 30.04 6.57 -48.45
C ALA A 234 28.80 6.78 -47.52
N SER A 235 27.63 6.31 -47.96
CA SER A 235 26.29 6.62 -47.41
C SER A 235 25.99 5.94 -46.06
N PHE A 236 26.66 4.84 -45.72
CA PHE A 236 26.43 4.08 -44.47
C PHE A 236 27.44 4.43 -43.39
N LEU A 237 27.05 5.37 -42.52
CA LEU A 237 27.88 5.90 -41.45
C LEU A 237 27.65 5.11 -40.16
N LEU A 238 27.96 3.81 -40.20
CA LEU A 238 27.81 2.89 -39.07
C LEU A 238 28.90 3.09 -37.99
N ARG A 239 28.70 2.44 -36.83
CA ARG A 239 29.59 2.56 -35.68
C ARG A 239 30.90 1.79 -35.85
N THR A 240 31.99 2.53 -35.67
CA THR A 240 33.37 2.09 -35.48
C THR A 240 33.65 1.84 -33.98
N ASP A 241 34.41 2.74 -33.37
CA ASP A 241 34.81 2.85 -31.97
C ASP A 241 33.68 3.45 -31.09
N SER A 242 33.16 4.62 -31.47
CA SER A 242 32.30 5.44 -30.63
C SER A 242 30.81 5.28 -30.96
N SER A 243 29.96 5.22 -29.93
CA SER A 243 28.50 5.34 -30.08
C SER A 243 28.03 6.78 -30.27
N ASP A 244 28.95 7.75 -30.21
CA ASP A 244 28.67 9.13 -30.58
C ASP A 244 28.49 9.26 -32.11
N LYS A 245 27.63 10.17 -32.52
CA LYS A 245 27.26 10.40 -33.92
C LYS A 245 27.88 11.69 -34.49
N ALA A 246 28.37 12.61 -33.66
CA ALA A 246 28.86 13.91 -34.11
C ALA A 246 30.05 13.84 -35.09
N ALA A 247 30.99 12.92 -34.89
CA ALA A 247 32.10 12.72 -35.83
C ALA A 247 31.63 12.27 -37.22
N ARG A 248 30.54 11.47 -37.27
CA ARG A 248 29.95 10.94 -38.50
C ARG A 248 29.01 11.94 -39.16
N ARG A 249 28.27 12.75 -38.39
CA ARG A 249 27.54 13.91 -38.93
C ARG A 249 28.50 14.90 -39.57
N ARG A 250 29.66 15.18 -38.96
CA ARG A 250 30.75 15.95 -39.60
C ARG A 250 31.21 15.36 -40.93
N THR A 251 31.34 14.04 -41.06
CA THR A 251 31.68 13.40 -42.35
C THR A 251 30.64 13.67 -43.45
N ALA A 252 29.34 13.58 -43.13
CA ALA A 252 28.27 13.92 -44.06
C ALA A 252 28.25 15.43 -44.40
N ALA A 253 28.33 16.27 -43.37
CA ALA A 253 28.32 17.73 -43.44
C ALA A 253 29.53 18.34 -44.18
N ALA A 254 30.67 17.65 -44.23
CA ALA A 254 31.82 18.09 -45.01
C ALA A 254 31.59 17.96 -46.54
N GLY A 255 30.70 17.06 -46.96
CA GLY A 255 30.45 16.76 -48.38
C GLY A 255 29.13 17.28 -48.94
N HIS A 256 28.12 17.53 -48.09
CA HIS A 256 26.76 17.90 -48.49
C HIS A 256 26.13 18.90 -47.51
N ARG A 257 25.25 19.80 -47.99
CA ARG A 257 24.35 20.56 -47.11
C ARG A 257 23.31 19.60 -46.53
N ILE A 258 23.22 19.51 -45.20
CA ILE A 258 22.30 18.59 -44.53
C ILE A 258 20.94 19.27 -44.36
N LEU A 259 19.93 18.81 -45.11
CA LEU A 259 18.61 19.42 -45.14
C LEU A 259 17.73 18.99 -43.96
N LEU A 260 17.83 17.73 -43.52
CA LEU A 260 17.05 17.19 -42.39
C LEU A 260 17.87 16.16 -41.61
N LEU A 261 17.63 16.10 -40.29
CA LEU A 261 18.00 14.98 -39.43
C LEU A 261 16.73 14.21 -39.01
N LEU A 262 16.78 12.87 -39.05
CA LEU A 262 15.70 11.99 -38.61
C LEU A 262 16.23 10.92 -37.65
N GLY A 263 15.55 10.71 -36.53
CA GLY A 263 15.97 9.77 -35.49
C GLY A 263 14.92 9.55 -34.40
N ASP A 264 15.02 8.47 -33.65
CA ASP A 264 14.21 8.18 -32.46
C ASP A 264 14.87 8.69 -31.16
N SER A 265 16.18 8.96 -31.21
CA SER A 265 17.03 9.17 -30.05
C SER A 265 17.68 10.55 -30.08
N GLN A 266 17.73 11.22 -28.93
CA GLN A 266 18.24 12.61 -28.83
C GLN A 266 19.72 12.75 -29.25
N GLY A 267 20.50 11.66 -29.18
CA GLY A 267 21.89 11.61 -29.65
C GLY A 267 22.05 11.64 -31.18
N ASP A 268 20.99 11.39 -31.93
CA ASP A 268 20.97 11.40 -33.39
C ASP A 268 21.11 12.83 -33.93
N PHE A 269 20.54 13.78 -33.20
CA PHE A 269 20.52 15.21 -33.49
C PHE A 269 21.75 15.93 -32.93
N SER A 270 22.04 15.78 -31.63
CA SER A 270 23.17 16.45 -30.98
C SER A 270 23.90 15.57 -29.96
N SER A 271 25.22 15.66 -29.91
CA SER A 271 26.02 14.99 -28.88
C SER A 271 25.84 15.59 -27.48
N ALA A 272 25.30 16.82 -27.37
CA ALA A 272 25.09 17.50 -26.10
C ALA A 272 24.19 16.71 -25.13
N PHE A 273 23.22 15.95 -25.64
CA PHE A 273 22.32 15.10 -24.87
C PHE A 273 22.99 13.86 -24.24
N ARG A 274 24.19 13.48 -24.70
CA ARG A 274 24.88 12.24 -24.30
C ARG A 274 25.39 12.34 -22.87
N GLY A 275 25.08 11.32 -22.05
CA GLY A 275 25.50 11.25 -20.64
C GLY A 275 24.76 12.22 -19.70
N GLN A 276 23.85 13.05 -20.21
CA GLN A 276 23.07 13.99 -19.40
C GLN A 276 21.93 13.31 -18.66
N SER A 277 21.56 13.85 -17.49
CA SER A 277 20.37 13.42 -16.76
C SER A 277 19.07 13.85 -17.45
N SER A 278 17.96 13.19 -17.13
CA SER A 278 16.62 13.48 -17.70
C SER A 278 16.22 14.97 -17.58
N LEU A 279 16.59 15.64 -16.49
CA LEU A 279 16.39 17.09 -16.32
C LEU A 279 17.21 17.91 -17.32
N LYS A 280 18.51 17.62 -17.47
CA LYS A 280 19.38 18.31 -18.44
C LYS A 280 18.98 18.02 -19.89
N GLN A 281 18.50 16.81 -20.19
CA GLN A 281 17.96 16.50 -21.52
C GLN A 281 16.68 17.31 -21.83
N ARG A 282 15.79 17.55 -20.85
CA ARG A 282 14.64 18.45 -21.05
C ARG A 282 15.06 19.91 -21.26
N ALA A 283 16.08 20.40 -20.55
CA ALA A 283 16.63 21.73 -20.78
C ALA A 283 17.27 21.87 -22.18
N LEU A 284 18.05 20.87 -22.61
CA LEU A 284 18.64 20.84 -23.95
C LEU A 284 17.60 20.72 -25.07
N TYR A 285 16.50 20.02 -24.84
CA TYR A 285 15.38 19.98 -25.79
C TYR A 285 14.83 21.40 -26.04
N ALA A 286 14.65 22.19 -24.98
CA ALA A 286 14.19 23.58 -25.08
C ALA A 286 15.23 24.51 -25.75
N SER A 287 16.54 24.32 -25.51
CA SER A 287 17.58 25.13 -26.20
C SER A 287 17.72 24.83 -27.70
N TYR A 288 17.06 23.79 -28.21
CA TYR A 288 16.98 23.46 -29.65
C TYR A 288 15.54 23.57 -30.19
N GLN A 289 14.65 24.33 -29.53
CA GLN A 289 13.23 24.37 -29.85
C GLN A 289 12.92 24.81 -31.30
N GLU A 290 13.79 25.61 -31.93
CA GLU A 290 13.63 26.05 -33.32
C GLU A 290 13.87 24.94 -34.37
N HIS A 291 14.56 23.85 -34.00
CA HIS A 291 14.86 22.74 -34.90
C HIS A 291 13.73 21.68 -34.96
N TRP A 292 13.06 21.43 -33.84
CA TRP A 292 12.10 20.32 -33.71
C TRP A 292 10.87 20.50 -34.61
N GLY A 293 10.63 19.52 -35.49
CA GLY A 293 9.54 19.57 -36.48
C GLY A 293 9.80 20.51 -37.66
N LYS A 294 10.88 21.30 -37.62
CA LYS A 294 11.39 22.11 -38.73
C LYS A 294 12.42 21.32 -39.53
N ASP A 295 13.59 21.08 -38.95
CA ASP A 295 14.71 20.42 -39.61
C ASP A 295 15.21 19.16 -38.85
N TRP A 296 14.80 19.00 -37.60
CA TRP A 296 14.94 17.78 -36.80
C TRP A 296 13.58 17.08 -36.63
N ILE A 297 13.44 15.86 -37.17
CA ILE A 297 12.20 15.10 -37.12
C ILE A 297 12.35 13.86 -36.24
N THR A 298 11.66 13.86 -35.10
CA THR A 298 11.74 12.80 -34.08
C THR A 298 10.72 11.70 -34.31
N LEU A 299 11.14 10.43 -34.17
CA LEU A 299 10.28 9.24 -34.21
C LEU A 299 10.04 8.68 -32.78
N PRO A 300 8.87 8.06 -32.49
CA PRO A 300 8.54 7.61 -31.13
C PRO A 300 9.09 6.20 -30.80
N ASN A 301 10.11 6.12 -29.94
CA ASN A 301 10.60 4.84 -29.36
C ASN A 301 10.41 4.78 -27.83
N PRO A 302 9.28 4.26 -27.32
CA PRO A 302 9.06 4.02 -25.89
C PRO A 302 9.72 2.72 -25.36
N ASN A 303 10.42 1.94 -26.19
CA ASN A 303 10.91 0.61 -25.81
C ASN A 303 12.35 0.65 -25.25
N TYR A 304 13.20 1.49 -25.82
CA TYR A 304 14.57 1.75 -25.35
C TYR A 304 15.03 3.15 -25.78
N GLY A 305 16.26 3.55 -25.40
CA GLY A 305 16.87 4.78 -25.91
C GLY A 305 17.78 5.49 -24.91
N SER A 306 18.24 6.69 -25.29
CA SER A 306 19.01 7.58 -24.40
C SER A 306 18.18 8.06 -23.21
N TRP A 307 16.86 8.20 -23.36
CA TRP A 307 15.94 8.65 -22.31
C TRP A 307 15.97 7.73 -21.10
N LEU A 308 15.91 6.40 -21.31
CA LEU A 308 15.96 5.40 -20.24
C LEU A 308 17.33 5.37 -19.56
N SER A 309 18.39 5.69 -20.30
CA SER A 309 19.76 5.83 -19.78
C SER A 309 19.95 7.10 -18.94
N ALA A 310 19.14 8.14 -19.18
CA ALA A 310 19.19 9.42 -18.49
C ALA A 310 18.40 9.46 -17.16
N LEU A 311 17.66 8.39 -16.86
CA LEU A 311 16.90 8.23 -15.61
C LEU A 311 17.76 7.65 -14.47
N SER A 312 18.71 6.75 -14.77
CA SER A 312 19.69 6.24 -13.80
C SER A 312 20.97 5.78 -14.48
N SER A 313 22.11 6.08 -13.86
CA SER A 313 23.46 5.79 -14.35
C SER A 313 24.04 4.44 -13.88
N LYS A 314 23.33 3.69 -13.04
CA LYS A 314 23.78 2.40 -12.46
C LYS A 314 22.84 1.25 -12.85
N GLY A 315 23.37 0.03 -12.93
CA GLY A 315 22.62 -1.22 -13.17
C GLY A 315 22.26 -1.52 -14.64
N SER A 316 21.72 -2.71 -14.85
CA SER A 316 21.09 -3.26 -16.07
C SER A 316 19.80 -2.52 -16.46
N LYS A 317 19.12 -2.94 -17.56
CA LYS A 317 17.83 -2.35 -17.94
C LYS A 317 16.77 -2.67 -16.88
N LEU A 318 16.72 -3.93 -16.41
CA LEU A 318 15.81 -4.40 -15.38
C LEU A 318 16.07 -3.76 -14.01
N GLU A 319 17.32 -3.60 -13.58
CA GLU A 319 17.61 -2.91 -12.30
C GLU A 319 17.20 -1.44 -12.32
N ARG A 320 17.40 -0.74 -13.44
CA ARG A 320 16.94 0.66 -13.59
C ARG A 320 15.43 0.75 -13.61
N LEU A 321 14.75 -0.15 -14.32
CA LEU A 321 13.29 -0.20 -14.33
C LEU A 321 12.72 -0.60 -12.96
N ALA A 322 13.36 -1.51 -12.23
CA ALA A 322 12.98 -1.85 -10.85
C ALA A 322 13.20 -0.68 -9.87
N ALA A 323 14.31 0.06 -10.01
CA ALA A 323 14.56 1.27 -9.24
C ALA A 323 13.56 2.40 -9.57
N LEU A 324 13.23 2.58 -10.86
CA LEU A 324 12.19 3.50 -11.32
C LEU A 324 10.79 3.07 -10.87
N ARG A 325 10.50 1.77 -10.87
CA ARG A 325 9.26 1.19 -10.36
C ARG A 325 9.11 1.48 -8.87
N ALA A 326 10.14 1.19 -8.07
CA ALA A 326 10.18 1.55 -6.66
C ALA A 326 10.05 3.07 -6.45
N GLN A 327 10.71 3.89 -7.29
CA GLN A 327 10.58 5.35 -7.27
C GLN A 327 9.19 5.84 -7.69
N LEU A 328 8.46 5.15 -8.56
CA LEU A 328 7.11 5.51 -9.03
C LEU A 328 6.00 5.02 -8.09
N ASP A 329 6.18 3.85 -7.47
CA ASP A 329 5.34 3.36 -6.38
C ASP A 329 5.51 4.25 -5.12
N ALA A 330 6.73 4.77 -4.89
CA ALA A 330 6.99 5.88 -3.97
C ALA A 330 6.78 7.28 -4.60
N GLY A 331 6.25 7.35 -5.84
CA GLY A 331 6.42 8.49 -6.76
C GLY A 331 5.16 9.03 -7.39
N ARG A 332 4.01 8.83 -6.74
CA ARG A 332 3.22 10.04 -6.49
C ARG A 332 4.14 10.97 -5.71
N PRO A 333 4.33 12.25 -6.08
CA PRO A 333 5.01 13.16 -5.17
C PRO A 333 4.25 13.07 -3.83
N ALA A 334 4.96 12.73 -2.76
CA ALA A 334 4.44 12.99 -1.43
C ALA A 334 4.02 14.47 -1.45
N PRO A 335 2.74 14.81 -1.15
CA PRO A 335 2.38 16.20 -1.02
C PRO A 335 3.37 16.84 -0.04
N GLN A 336 3.75 18.09 -0.26
CA GLN A 336 4.68 18.76 0.66
C GLN A 336 3.98 18.93 2.01
N TRP A 337 4.08 17.93 2.88
CA TRP A 337 3.62 17.95 4.28
C TRP A 337 4.57 18.80 5.12
N GLY A 338 4.79 20.03 4.69
CA GLY A 338 4.93 21.12 5.65
C GLY A 338 3.57 21.35 6.29
N LEU A 339 3.56 21.73 7.56
CA LEU A 339 2.39 22.26 8.24
C LEU A 339 2.14 23.70 7.74
N SER A 340 1.86 23.84 6.44
CA SER A 340 1.37 25.10 5.86
C SER A 340 0.03 25.43 6.50
N ALA A 341 -0.17 26.69 6.86
CA ALA A 341 -1.24 27.12 7.76
C ALA A 341 -2.63 27.19 7.09
N THR A 342 -3.14 26.05 6.60
CA THR A 342 -4.59 25.84 6.47
C THR A 342 -5.20 26.08 7.85
N LYS A 343 -5.98 27.16 8.01
CA LYS A 343 -6.66 27.46 9.27
C LYS A 343 -7.55 26.25 9.63
N PRO A 344 -7.33 25.57 10.77
CA PRO A 344 -8.16 24.43 11.14
C PRO A 344 -9.62 24.88 11.23
N HIS A 345 -10.54 24.11 10.64
CA HIS A 345 -11.95 24.45 10.60
C HIS A 345 -12.44 24.79 12.03
N PRO A 346 -13.13 25.92 12.25
CA PRO A 346 -13.34 26.47 13.60
C PRO A 346 -13.95 25.46 14.58
N LYS A 347 -14.84 24.59 14.09
CA LYS A 347 -15.51 23.54 14.86
C LYS A 347 -14.79 22.19 14.96
N LEU A 348 -13.69 21.93 14.24
CA LEU A 348 -12.98 20.65 14.34
C LEU A 348 -12.12 20.63 15.61
N ALA A 349 -12.29 19.60 16.45
CA ALA A 349 -11.42 19.35 17.61
C ALA A 349 -10.37 18.27 17.29
N GLY A 350 -10.81 17.13 16.75
CA GLY A 350 -9.94 15.97 16.51
C GLY A 350 -10.33 15.16 15.28
N GLY A 351 -9.32 14.56 14.64
CA GLY A 351 -9.49 13.68 13.49
C GLY A 351 -9.68 14.42 12.16
N PRO A 352 -10.37 13.82 11.17
CA PRO A 352 -11.00 12.50 11.23
C PRO A 352 -9.97 11.38 11.38
N MET A 353 -10.35 10.31 12.08
CA MET A 353 -9.57 9.08 12.24
C MET A 353 -10.29 7.94 11.53
N ASN A 354 -9.61 7.21 10.64
CA ASN A 354 -10.15 5.94 10.17
C ASN A 354 -9.84 4.87 11.22
N ALA A 355 -10.87 4.32 11.85
CA ALA A 355 -10.71 3.28 12.85
C ALA A 355 -10.59 1.90 12.16
N TRP A 356 -11.41 0.93 12.57
CA TRP A 356 -11.45 -0.40 11.98
C TRP A 356 -12.09 -0.43 10.57
N THR A 357 -11.80 -1.48 9.81
CA THR A 357 -12.42 -1.76 8.50
C THR A 357 -12.69 -3.24 8.29
N GLY A 358 -13.77 -3.54 7.56
CA GLY A 358 -14.13 -4.88 7.07
C GLY A 358 -13.84 -5.05 5.58
N MET A 359 -14.44 -6.06 4.94
CA MET A 359 -14.39 -6.21 3.47
C MET A 359 -15.41 -5.33 2.75
N ARG A 360 -16.46 -4.85 3.43
CA ARG A 360 -17.56 -4.07 2.82
C ARG A 360 -17.94 -2.81 3.60
N GLU A 361 -17.17 -2.46 4.64
CA GLU A 361 -17.40 -1.27 5.45
C GLU A 361 -16.11 -0.72 6.09
N SER A 362 -16.18 0.52 6.59
CA SER A 362 -15.12 1.18 7.35
C SER A 362 -15.73 2.11 8.38
N CYS A 363 -15.14 2.18 9.57
CA CYS A 363 -15.49 3.16 10.59
C CYS A 363 -14.61 4.41 10.47
N VAL A 364 -15.21 5.60 10.54
CA VAL A 364 -14.50 6.89 10.63
C VAL A 364 -15.00 7.66 11.85
N TRP A 365 -14.08 8.01 12.73
CA TRP A 365 -14.29 8.80 13.96
C TRP A 365 -13.97 10.27 13.69
N VAL A 366 -14.77 11.18 14.26
CA VAL A 366 -14.59 12.64 14.16
C VAL A 366 -15.00 13.27 15.49
N GLN A 367 -14.24 14.26 15.98
CA GLN A 367 -14.64 15.06 17.14
C GLN A 367 -14.73 16.54 16.79
N SER A 368 -15.84 17.18 17.13
CA SER A 368 -16.02 18.64 17.04
C SER A 368 -15.82 19.33 18.40
N LYS A 369 -15.63 20.65 18.42
CA LYS A 369 -15.51 21.45 19.65
C LYS A 369 -16.85 21.75 20.33
N ASP A 370 -17.92 21.67 19.56
CA ASP A 370 -19.30 21.98 19.94
C ASP A 370 -20.27 21.06 19.17
N SER A 371 -21.57 21.20 19.43
CA SER A 371 -22.63 20.45 18.74
C SER A 371 -22.77 20.91 17.28
N ALA A 372 -22.26 20.11 16.35
CA ALA A 372 -22.23 20.38 14.92
C ALA A 372 -23.00 19.31 14.14
N ARG A 373 -23.52 19.65 12.96
CA ARG A 373 -23.87 18.64 11.94
C ARG A 373 -22.57 18.15 11.31
N VAL A 374 -22.42 16.84 11.16
CA VAL A 374 -21.21 16.19 10.66
C VAL A 374 -21.60 15.28 9.50
N GLN A 375 -20.88 15.36 8.39
CA GLN A 375 -21.13 14.51 7.22
C GLN A 375 -19.84 14.20 6.47
N LEU A 376 -19.77 13.03 5.83
CA LEU A 376 -18.67 12.65 4.94
C LEU A 376 -19.15 12.57 3.49
N ARG A 377 -18.34 13.06 2.54
CA ARG A 377 -18.46 12.71 1.12
C ARG A 377 -17.34 11.74 0.76
N TYR A 378 -17.63 10.60 0.15
CA TYR A 378 -16.61 9.58 -0.12
C TYR A 378 -16.83 8.87 -1.47
N TRP A 379 -15.72 8.51 -2.12
CA TRP A 379 -15.68 7.92 -3.47
C TRP A 379 -14.49 6.97 -3.63
N GLU A 380 -14.56 6.05 -4.58
CA GLU A 380 -13.46 5.15 -4.93
C GLU A 380 -12.29 5.98 -5.52
N SER A 381 -11.07 5.82 -4.98
CA SER A 381 -9.93 6.66 -5.36
C SER A 381 -9.64 6.59 -6.87
N GLY A 382 -9.93 7.70 -7.58
CA GLY A 382 -9.80 7.80 -9.05
C GLY A 382 -11.15 7.85 -9.80
N SER A 383 -12.27 7.58 -9.14
CA SER A 383 -13.62 7.63 -9.72
C SER A 383 -14.54 8.56 -8.93
N MET A 384 -14.47 9.88 -9.20
CA MET A 384 -15.37 10.87 -8.58
C MET A 384 -16.85 10.61 -8.92
N ALA A 385 -17.14 9.91 -10.03
CA ALA A 385 -18.49 9.47 -10.38
C ALA A 385 -19.09 8.43 -9.41
N SER A 386 -18.27 7.81 -8.54
CA SER A 386 -18.75 6.93 -7.45
C SER A 386 -19.03 7.67 -6.14
N SER A 387 -18.96 9.00 -6.14
CA SER A 387 -19.09 9.83 -4.95
C SER A 387 -20.50 9.81 -4.36
N ARG A 388 -20.57 9.62 -3.04
CA ARG A 388 -21.82 9.60 -2.27
C ARG A 388 -21.61 10.21 -0.89
N MET A 389 -22.68 10.79 -0.35
CA MET A 389 -22.70 11.31 1.02
C MET A 389 -22.95 10.18 2.03
N SER A 390 -22.45 10.33 3.25
CA SER A 390 -22.97 9.62 4.42
C SER A 390 -24.36 10.17 4.80
N LYS A 391 -25.03 9.51 5.74
CA LYS A 391 -26.04 10.19 6.56
C LYS A 391 -25.40 11.43 7.20
N GLU A 392 -26.13 12.54 7.29
CA GLU A 392 -25.77 13.63 8.19
C GLU A 392 -26.02 13.13 9.63
N LEU A 393 -25.04 13.32 10.50
CA LEU A 393 -25.12 13.02 11.93
C LEU A 393 -24.94 14.32 12.73
N ARG A 394 -25.22 14.30 14.03
CA ARG A 394 -25.02 15.45 14.91
C ARG A 394 -24.20 15.04 16.12
N SER A 395 -23.04 15.65 16.31
CA SER A 395 -22.24 15.52 17.53
C SER A 395 -22.94 16.18 18.71
N ARG A 396 -22.73 15.66 19.92
CA ARG A 396 -23.42 16.11 21.14
C ARG A 396 -22.51 16.08 22.36
N PRO A 397 -22.81 16.82 23.45
CA PRO A 397 -22.02 16.79 24.66
C PRO A 397 -21.97 15.41 25.32
N GLU A 398 -23.07 14.64 25.25
CA GLU A 398 -23.17 13.32 25.89
C GLU A 398 -22.25 12.27 25.25
N SER A 399 -21.78 12.51 24.02
CA SER A 399 -20.79 11.70 23.31
C SER A 399 -19.42 12.38 23.24
N ASP A 400 -19.10 13.33 24.13
CA ASP A 400 -17.85 14.11 24.12
C ASP A 400 -17.60 14.79 22.75
N HIS A 401 -18.68 15.20 22.09
CA HIS A 401 -18.73 15.71 20.71
C HIS A 401 -18.14 14.78 19.62
N ILE A 402 -17.96 13.50 19.93
CA ILE A 402 -17.56 12.45 18.99
C ILE A 402 -18.76 12.07 18.09
N THR A 403 -18.46 11.81 16.81
CA THR A 403 -19.36 11.22 15.81
C THR A 403 -18.66 10.04 15.15
N LEU A 404 -19.36 8.90 15.06
CA LEU A 404 -18.90 7.69 14.36
C LEU A 404 -19.66 7.51 13.04
N PHE A 405 -18.94 7.30 11.94
CA PHE A 405 -19.51 6.95 10.64
C PHE A 405 -19.18 5.52 10.26
N GLU A 406 -20.18 4.64 10.31
CA GLU A 406 -20.08 3.31 9.70
C GLU A 406 -20.47 3.39 8.22
N LEU A 407 -19.47 3.29 7.35
CA LEU A 407 -19.63 3.44 5.90
C LEU A 407 -19.82 2.06 5.26
N HIS A 408 -21.03 1.50 5.30
CA HIS A 408 -21.33 0.18 4.71
C HIS A 408 -21.45 0.21 3.17
N ASN A 409 -21.66 -0.96 2.57
CA ASN A 409 -21.84 -1.15 1.12
C ASN A 409 -20.68 -0.61 0.27
N LEU A 410 -19.45 -0.86 0.72
CA LEU A 410 -18.21 -0.64 -0.02
C LEU A 410 -17.85 -1.89 -0.85
N LYS A 411 -16.98 -1.68 -1.86
CA LYS A 411 -16.28 -2.76 -2.57
C LYS A 411 -15.08 -3.24 -1.74
N SER A 412 -14.67 -4.49 -1.93
CA SER A 412 -13.62 -5.16 -1.14
C SER A 412 -12.23 -5.03 -1.77
N GLY A 413 -11.22 -4.65 -1.00
CA GLY A 413 -9.86 -4.39 -1.49
C GLY A 413 -9.78 -3.10 -2.28
N THR A 414 -10.64 -2.13 -1.96
CA THR A 414 -10.81 -0.87 -2.68
C THR A 414 -10.38 0.27 -1.78
N GLN A 415 -9.58 1.18 -2.34
CA GLN A 415 -9.20 2.41 -1.67
C GLN A 415 -10.24 3.50 -1.96
N TYR A 416 -10.65 4.19 -0.92
CA TYR A 416 -11.59 5.31 -0.96
C TYR A 416 -10.86 6.58 -0.57
N SER A 417 -11.27 7.68 -1.20
CA SER A 417 -10.94 9.05 -0.80
C SER A 417 -12.19 9.71 -0.24
N TYR A 418 -12.03 10.61 0.73
CA TYR A 418 -13.17 11.27 1.35
C TYR A 418 -12.89 12.72 1.75
N GLU A 419 -13.95 13.43 2.09
CA GLU A 419 -13.96 14.80 2.61
C GLU A 419 -14.88 14.85 3.82
N LEU A 420 -14.51 15.64 4.83
CA LEU A 420 -15.31 15.92 6.01
C LEU A 420 -16.03 17.26 5.84
N TYR A 421 -17.29 17.31 6.29
CA TYR A 421 -18.12 18.51 6.35
C TYR A 421 -18.60 18.73 7.78
N LEU A 422 -18.56 19.99 8.24
CA LEU A 422 -19.05 20.44 9.55
C LEU A 422 -20.02 21.61 9.33
N ASP A 423 -21.26 21.45 9.78
CA ASP A 423 -22.41 22.34 9.54
C ASP A 423 -22.68 22.71 8.08
N GLY A 424 -22.21 21.86 7.14
CA GLY A 424 -22.29 22.05 5.69
C GLY A 424 -21.03 22.63 5.06
N THR A 425 -20.11 23.18 5.86
CA THR A 425 -18.82 23.69 5.40
C THR A 425 -17.80 22.56 5.28
N ARG A 426 -17.07 22.50 4.17
CA ARG A 426 -15.98 21.53 3.99
C ARG A 426 -14.83 21.84 4.95
N VAL A 427 -14.29 20.80 5.59
CA VAL A 427 -13.04 20.86 6.35
C VAL A 427 -11.86 20.69 5.38
N GLU A 428 -10.96 21.67 5.36
CA GLU A 428 -9.69 21.59 4.64
C GLU A 428 -8.56 21.14 5.57
N LEU A 429 -7.70 20.24 5.07
CA LEU A 429 -6.56 19.68 5.80
C LEU A 429 -5.36 19.59 4.84
N PRO A 430 -4.10 19.72 5.33
CA PRO A 430 -2.91 19.70 4.49
C PRO A 430 -2.47 18.28 4.08
N TRP A 431 -3.28 17.24 4.37
CA TRP A 431 -3.05 15.84 4.03
C TRP A 431 -4.30 15.21 3.38
N PRO A 432 -4.13 14.22 2.46
CA PRO A 432 -5.26 13.59 1.77
C PRO A 432 -5.96 12.53 2.64
N LEU A 433 -7.24 12.73 2.90
CA LEU A 433 -8.09 11.77 3.63
C LEU A 433 -8.44 10.53 2.80
N ARG A 434 -8.19 9.34 3.36
CA ARG A 434 -8.37 8.06 2.67
C ARG A 434 -8.50 6.85 3.61
N PHE A 435 -9.21 5.83 3.15
CA PHE A 435 -9.27 4.50 3.78
C PHE A 435 -9.27 3.39 2.73
N ARG A 436 -9.03 2.13 3.15
CA ARG A 436 -8.96 0.95 2.30
C ARG A 436 -9.72 -0.21 2.94
N THR A 437 -10.66 -0.80 2.20
CA THR A 437 -11.34 -2.02 2.65
C THR A 437 -10.46 -3.25 2.49
N LYS A 438 -10.67 -4.26 3.34
CA LYS A 438 -9.94 -5.53 3.28
C LYS A 438 -10.20 -6.27 1.96
N PRO A 439 -9.16 -6.81 1.29
CA PRO A 439 -9.31 -7.49 0.01
C PRO A 439 -9.94 -8.88 0.15
N GLN A 440 -10.99 -9.16 -0.63
CA GLN A 440 -11.43 -10.54 -0.82
C GLN A 440 -10.40 -11.26 -1.71
N TRP A 441 -9.57 -12.12 -1.11
CA TRP A 441 -8.47 -12.81 -1.80
C TRP A 441 -8.55 -14.34 -1.69
N ARG A 442 -9.00 -14.87 -0.56
CA ARG A 442 -9.15 -16.31 -0.31
C ARG A 442 -9.97 -16.97 -1.42
N TYR A 443 -9.48 -18.11 -1.91
CA TYR A 443 -10.05 -18.88 -3.03
C TYR A 443 -10.18 -18.12 -4.38
N ARG A 444 -9.54 -16.94 -4.53
CA ARG A 444 -9.59 -16.12 -5.76
C ARG A 444 -8.22 -15.77 -6.34
N ARG A 445 -7.22 -15.55 -5.48
CA ARG A 445 -5.84 -15.18 -5.85
C ARG A 445 -4.87 -15.51 -4.72
N PRO A 446 -3.54 -15.52 -4.94
CA PRO A 446 -2.57 -15.53 -3.84
C PRO A 446 -2.82 -14.39 -2.84
N ALA A 447 -2.40 -14.60 -1.60
CA ALA A 447 -2.43 -13.57 -0.55
C ALA A 447 -1.73 -12.29 -1.04
N PRO A 448 -2.38 -11.11 -0.98
CA PRO A 448 -1.73 -9.84 -1.25
C PRO A 448 -0.55 -9.59 -0.32
N ASP A 449 0.45 -8.85 -0.80
CA ASP A 449 1.44 -8.26 0.11
C ASP A 449 0.73 -7.26 1.06
N LEU A 450 1.24 -7.16 2.29
CA LEU A 450 0.70 -6.31 3.36
C LEU A 450 1.85 -5.51 3.97
N SER A 451 1.64 -4.22 4.24
CA SER A 451 2.60 -3.37 4.97
C SER A 451 1.88 -2.63 6.09
N PHE A 452 2.27 -2.86 7.35
CA PHE A 452 1.74 -2.14 8.51
C PHE A 452 2.88 -1.54 9.36
N VAL A 453 2.53 -0.53 10.17
CA VAL A 453 3.43 0.09 11.16
C VAL A 453 2.86 -0.10 12.57
N PHE A 454 3.70 0.02 13.60
CA PHE A 454 3.25 -0.09 14.98
C PHE A 454 4.18 0.60 15.99
N GLY A 455 3.70 0.80 17.21
CA GLY A 455 4.51 1.18 18.37
C GLY A 455 3.69 1.55 19.61
N SER A 456 4.39 1.79 20.72
CA SER A 456 3.85 2.40 21.96
C SER A 456 4.53 3.73 22.26
N GLY A 457 4.09 4.43 23.30
CA GLY A 457 4.84 5.54 23.89
C GLY A 457 4.65 6.89 23.19
N LEU A 458 3.40 7.28 22.92
CA LEU A 458 3.02 8.59 22.39
C LEU A 458 2.83 9.62 23.52
N TYR A 459 3.94 10.13 24.06
CA TYR A 459 3.88 11.24 25.01
C TYR A 459 3.76 12.57 24.27
N ILE A 460 2.56 13.15 24.26
CA ILE A 460 2.34 14.54 23.83
C ILE A 460 2.50 15.45 25.05
N ASN A 461 3.33 16.49 24.92
CA ASN A 461 3.63 17.42 26.01
C ASN A 461 2.44 18.35 26.31
N ASP A 462 2.20 18.63 27.59
CA ASP A 462 1.21 19.56 28.11
C ASP A 462 1.87 20.44 29.20
N PRO A 463 2.41 21.62 28.84
CA PRO A 463 3.19 22.47 29.76
C PRO A 463 2.43 22.97 31.00
N VAL A 464 1.11 22.77 31.07
CA VAL A 464 0.29 23.15 32.23
C VAL A 464 0.41 22.12 33.35
N VAL A 465 0.71 20.85 33.03
CA VAL A 465 0.73 19.72 33.99
C VAL A 465 1.94 18.79 33.85
N ASP A 466 2.80 19.01 32.86
CA ASP A 466 4.09 18.34 32.74
C ASP A 466 5.08 18.80 33.83
N ARG A 467 6.07 17.95 34.11
CA ARG A 467 7.14 18.28 35.07
C ARG A 467 8.02 19.41 34.51
N PRO A 468 8.39 20.43 35.31
CA PRO A 468 9.31 21.48 34.88
C PRO A 468 10.66 20.93 34.40
N GLY A 469 11.25 21.58 33.39
CA GLY A 469 12.56 21.23 32.84
C GLY A 469 12.49 20.82 31.37
N ARG A 470 13.30 19.83 30.97
CA ARG A 470 13.32 19.31 29.60
C ARG A 470 12.05 18.49 29.31
N PRO A 471 11.27 18.81 28.26
CA PRO A 471 10.09 18.03 27.90
C PRO A 471 10.41 16.56 27.61
N TYR A 472 9.56 15.65 28.09
CA TYR A 472 9.73 14.21 27.97
C TYR A 472 9.18 13.65 26.64
N GLY A 473 8.19 14.32 26.04
CA GLY A 473 7.72 14.10 24.67
C GLY A 473 8.52 14.88 23.63
N GLY A 474 8.59 14.38 22.40
CA GLY A 474 9.26 15.07 21.29
C GLY A 474 9.41 14.21 20.04
N ASP A 475 10.17 14.72 19.06
CA ASP A 475 10.44 14.07 17.76
C ASP A 475 9.18 13.57 17.03
N TYR A 476 8.10 14.36 17.13
CA TYR A 476 6.78 14.08 16.58
C TYR A 476 6.75 13.92 15.04
N GLU A 477 7.84 14.26 14.35
CA GLU A 477 8.10 13.88 12.96
C GLU A 477 7.98 12.37 12.74
N THR A 478 8.20 11.55 13.77
CA THR A 478 7.97 10.09 13.78
C THR A 478 6.56 9.72 13.33
N LEU A 479 5.53 10.46 13.75
CA LEU A 479 4.13 10.23 13.35
C LEU A 479 3.91 10.56 11.85
N LEU A 480 4.49 11.66 11.39
CA LEU A 480 4.44 12.07 9.97
C LEU A 480 5.21 11.10 9.08
N SER A 481 6.33 10.56 9.55
CA SER A 481 7.14 9.57 8.84
C SER A 481 6.44 8.22 8.76
N ALA A 482 5.79 7.75 9.83
CA ALA A 482 4.91 6.57 9.80
C ALA A 482 3.75 6.74 8.80
N ALA A 483 3.19 7.95 8.66
CA ALA A 483 2.19 8.25 7.63
C ALA A 483 2.77 8.28 6.19
N LYS A 484 4.02 8.71 6.02
CA LYS A 484 4.73 8.73 4.71
C LYS A 484 5.01 7.34 4.16
N GLU A 485 5.13 6.32 5.02
CA GLU A 485 5.24 4.92 4.61
C GLU A 485 3.97 4.36 3.94
N GLN A 486 2.84 5.09 4.01
CA GLN A 486 1.54 4.73 3.44
C GLN A 486 1.07 3.29 3.80
N PRO A 487 1.11 2.89 5.09
CA PRO A 487 0.74 1.53 5.49
C PRO A 487 -0.75 1.25 5.27
N ASP A 488 -1.09 -0.04 5.13
CA ASP A 488 -2.48 -0.52 5.07
C ASP A 488 -3.22 -0.27 6.40
N PHE A 489 -2.52 -0.34 7.53
CA PHE A 489 -2.98 0.07 8.86
C PHE A 489 -1.80 0.34 9.82
N MET A 490 -2.10 0.96 10.96
CA MET A 490 -1.24 1.04 12.13
C MET A 490 -1.82 0.24 13.31
N ILE A 491 -0.93 -0.41 14.05
CA ILE A 491 -1.22 -1.02 15.35
C ILE A 491 -0.65 -0.12 16.47
N TRP A 492 -1.50 0.20 17.44
CA TRP A 492 -1.16 0.96 18.64
C TRP A 492 -1.00 -0.02 19.82
N LEU A 493 0.17 0.01 20.48
CA LEU A 493 0.58 -0.94 21.52
C LEU A 493 0.53 -0.36 22.94
N GLY A 494 -0.35 0.61 23.18
CA GLY A 494 -0.47 1.25 24.48
C GLY A 494 0.48 2.42 24.68
N ASP A 495 0.34 3.10 25.83
CA ASP A 495 0.89 4.43 26.04
C ASP A 495 0.50 5.37 24.86
N ASN A 496 -0.70 5.18 24.30
CA ASN A 496 -1.15 5.91 23.11
C ASN A 496 -1.58 7.36 23.45
N CYS A 497 -1.78 7.58 24.75
CA CYS A 497 -1.96 8.81 25.50
C CYS A 497 -1.22 8.58 26.83
N TYR A 498 -0.88 9.65 27.55
CA TYR A 498 -0.36 9.52 28.92
C TYR A 498 -1.22 10.34 29.90
N TYR A 499 -1.91 9.69 30.84
CA TYR A 499 -2.58 10.41 31.91
C TYR A 499 -1.57 11.01 32.92
N ARG A 500 -1.78 12.27 33.30
CA ARG A 500 -1.05 12.98 34.37
C ARG A 500 -1.83 12.87 35.69
N ALA A 501 -1.23 13.30 36.80
CA ALA A 501 -1.87 13.25 38.11
C ALA A 501 -3.27 13.92 38.19
N PRO A 502 -3.54 15.08 37.53
CA PRO A 502 -4.89 15.63 37.45
C PRO A 502 -5.85 14.83 36.55
N ASP A 503 -5.34 14.26 35.46
CA ASP A 503 -6.15 13.50 34.50
C ASP A 503 -6.69 12.19 35.13
N LEU A 504 -5.97 11.63 36.11
CA LEU A 504 -6.33 10.42 36.84
C LEU A 504 -7.41 10.62 37.93
N GLN A 505 -7.91 11.84 38.15
CA GLN A 505 -8.86 12.14 39.23
C GLN A 505 -10.33 11.85 38.85
N SER A 506 -10.68 11.83 37.56
CA SER A 506 -12.04 11.51 37.11
C SER A 506 -12.09 11.10 35.63
N PRO A 507 -13.14 10.39 35.17
CA PRO A 507 -13.32 10.05 33.75
C PRO A 507 -13.34 11.26 32.82
N GLU A 508 -13.84 12.41 33.28
CA GLU A 508 -13.83 13.64 32.48
C GLU A 508 -12.43 14.28 32.40
N ALA A 509 -11.60 14.11 33.43
CA ALA A 509 -10.20 14.53 33.37
C ALA A 509 -9.38 13.62 32.41
N MET A 510 -9.72 12.32 32.33
CA MET A 510 -9.19 11.40 31.32
C MET A 510 -9.62 11.83 29.90
N ARG A 511 -10.91 12.17 29.70
CA ARG A 511 -11.40 12.74 28.42
C ARG A 511 -10.70 14.04 28.06
N ARG A 512 -10.44 14.93 29.04
CA ARG A 512 -9.67 16.17 28.86
C ARG A 512 -8.24 15.92 28.37
N ARG A 513 -7.58 14.82 28.77
CA ARG A 513 -6.31 14.36 28.16
C ARG A 513 -6.50 13.89 26.74
N GLN A 514 -7.46 13.00 26.49
CA GLN A 514 -7.72 12.45 25.16
C GLN A 514 -8.06 13.54 24.12
N ARG A 515 -8.87 14.55 24.48
CA ARG A 515 -9.15 15.73 23.63
C ARG A 515 -7.90 16.52 23.26
N HIS A 516 -6.99 16.73 24.23
CA HIS A 516 -5.72 17.43 24.01
C HIS A 516 -4.83 16.66 23.02
N ASP A 517 -4.67 15.36 23.23
CA ASP A 517 -3.80 14.51 22.41
C ASP A 517 -4.39 14.34 20.99
N ARG A 518 -5.73 14.20 20.86
CA ARG A 518 -6.44 14.18 19.56
C ARG A 518 -6.42 15.52 18.80
N ALA A 519 -6.22 16.64 19.48
CA ALA A 519 -6.06 17.95 18.86
C ALA A 519 -4.67 18.17 18.23
N PHE A 520 -3.71 17.26 18.47
CA PHE A 520 -2.32 17.43 18.03
C PHE A 520 -2.14 17.21 16.50
N PRO A 521 -1.68 18.21 15.72
CA PRO A 521 -1.73 18.15 14.25
C PRO A 521 -0.94 17.00 13.62
N GLN A 522 0.24 16.67 14.16
CA GLN A 522 1.09 15.59 13.67
C GLN A 522 0.44 14.21 13.88
N LEU A 523 -0.41 14.06 14.89
CA LEU A 523 -1.21 12.86 15.09
C LEU A 523 -2.36 12.80 14.07
N GLN A 524 -3.12 13.89 13.91
CA GLN A 524 -4.27 13.94 12.98
C GLN A 524 -3.91 13.56 11.54
N ALA A 525 -2.70 13.93 11.08
CA ALA A 525 -2.16 13.52 9.78
C ALA A 525 -2.07 11.99 9.62
N LEU A 526 -1.62 11.28 10.66
CA LEU A 526 -1.55 9.82 10.68
C LEU A 526 -2.94 9.18 10.81
N LEU A 527 -3.81 9.75 11.64
CA LEU A 527 -5.19 9.28 11.86
C LEU A 527 -6.05 9.30 10.58
N GLY A 528 -5.95 10.35 9.76
CA GLY A 528 -6.76 10.51 8.55
C GLY A 528 -6.26 9.74 7.31
N MET A 529 -5.04 9.16 7.36
CA MET A 529 -4.34 8.63 6.19
C MET A 529 -4.19 7.10 6.11
N THR A 530 -4.44 6.39 7.21
CA THR A 530 -4.42 4.91 7.32
C THR A 530 -5.47 4.44 8.31
N GLN A 531 -5.63 3.12 8.48
CA GLN A 531 -6.58 2.47 9.40
C GLN A 531 -5.90 2.21 10.75
N HIS A 532 -6.66 2.23 11.85
CA HIS A 532 -6.11 2.16 13.21
C HIS A 532 -6.75 1.06 14.05
N TYR A 533 -5.89 0.27 14.71
CA TYR A 533 -6.25 -0.79 15.65
C TYR A 533 -5.42 -0.60 16.93
N ALA A 534 -6.03 -0.65 18.12
CA ALA A 534 -5.36 -0.26 19.35
C ALA A 534 -5.65 -1.17 20.54
N ILE A 535 -4.63 -1.34 21.38
CA ILE A 535 -4.73 -1.77 22.79
C ILE A 535 -4.06 -0.69 23.65
N TRP A 536 -4.37 -0.65 24.95
CA TRP A 536 -3.67 0.19 25.91
C TRP A 536 -2.42 -0.48 26.50
N ASP A 537 -1.67 0.30 27.28
CA ASP A 537 -0.82 -0.22 28.35
C ASP A 537 -1.18 0.54 29.65
N ASP A 538 -0.29 0.75 30.61
CA ASP A 538 -0.66 1.43 31.85
C ASP A 538 -0.98 2.91 31.67
N HIS A 539 -0.25 3.69 30.87
CA HIS A 539 -0.46 5.15 30.87
C HIS A 539 -1.71 5.65 30.13
N ASP A 540 -2.36 4.81 29.31
CA ASP A 540 -3.69 5.06 28.75
C ASP A 540 -4.81 4.16 29.31
N TYR A 541 -4.49 3.27 30.25
CA TYR A 541 -5.45 2.63 31.15
C TYR A 541 -5.63 3.45 32.45
N GLY A 542 -4.55 3.79 33.17
CA GLY A 542 -4.58 4.41 34.50
C GLY A 542 -3.21 4.91 35.00
N PRO A 543 -2.89 4.76 36.30
CA PRO A 543 -1.58 5.09 36.88
C PRO A 543 -0.47 4.17 36.39
N ASN A 544 0.79 4.58 36.58
CA ASN A 544 1.96 3.77 36.20
C ASN A 544 1.96 2.39 36.91
N ASN A 545 2.24 1.31 36.19
CA ASN A 545 2.20 -0.09 36.63
C ASN A 545 0.83 -0.54 37.19
N SER A 546 -0.28 0.03 36.71
CA SER A 546 -1.62 -0.30 37.21
C SER A 546 -2.17 -1.65 36.70
N ASP A 547 -3.17 -2.17 37.42
CA ASP A 547 -3.77 -3.49 37.26
C ASP A 547 -5.30 -3.47 37.55
N ARG A 548 -5.95 -4.64 37.67
CA ARG A 548 -7.41 -4.76 37.88
C ARG A 548 -7.94 -4.16 39.19
N GLY A 549 -7.06 -3.81 40.13
CA GLY A 549 -7.39 -3.17 41.40
C GLY A 549 -7.61 -1.67 41.31
N TRP A 550 -7.30 -1.03 40.18
CA TRP A 550 -7.49 0.41 40.03
C TRP A 550 -8.98 0.80 39.85
N MET A 551 -9.39 1.84 40.57
CA MET A 551 -10.80 2.18 40.85
C MET A 551 -11.63 2.71 39.67
N PHE A 552 -11.01 3.07 38.54
CA PHE A 552 -11.70 3.64 37.38
C PHE A 552 -11.56 2.76 36.11
N LYS A 553 -11.17 1.48 36.23
CA LYS A 553 -10.91 0.61 35.07
C LYS A 553 -12.11 0.45 34.11
N GLU A 554 -13.33 0.41 34.65
CA GLU A 554 -14.56 0.42 33.84
C GLU A 554 -14.65 1.70 33.00
N ALA A 555 -14.42 2.86 33.63
CA ALA A 555 -14.42 4.16 32.96
C ALA A 555 -13.23 4.34 31.99
N ALA A 556 -12.09 3.70 32.24
CA ALA A 556 -11.02 3.62 31.25
C ALA A 556 -11.45 2.84 30.02
N LEU A 557 -12.15 1.71 30.17
CA LEU A 557 -12.67 0.96 29.03
C LEU A 557 -13.67 1.79 28.21
N GLU A 558 -14.55 2.56 28.87
CA GLU A 558 -15.47 3.50 28.21
C GLU A 558 -14.72 4.62 27.46
N VAL A 559 -13.79 5.31 28.12
CA VAL A 559 -12.99 6.39 27.51
C VAL A 559 -12.12 5.86 26.37
N PHE A 560 -11.51 4.69 26.53
CA PHE A 560 -10.72 4.06 25.48
C PHE A 560 -11.59 3.62 24.30
N ALA A 561 -12.80 3.10 24.54
CA ALA A 561 -13.74 2.73 23.48
C ALA A 561 -14.20 3.94 22.64
N ASP A 562 -14.55 5.05 23.30
CA ASP A 562 -14.96 6.29 22.63
C ASP A 562 -13.85 6.87 21.75
N TYR A 563 -12.61 6.83 22.24
CA TYR A 563 -11.46 7.40 21.54
C TYR A 563 -10.78 6.44 20.57
N TRP A 564 -10.91 5.11 20.74
CA TRP A 564 -10.40 4.08 19.82
C TRP A 564 -11.51 3.08 19.43
N PRO A 565 -12.51 3.49 18.61
CA PRO A 565 -13.61 2.61 18.22
C PRO A 565 -13.14 1.32 17.54
N GLN A 566 -13.67 0.19 17.98
CA GLN A 566 -13.18 -1.14 17.62
C GLN A 566 -14.34 -2.10 17.33
N PRO A 567 -14.10 -3.22 16.60
CA PRO A 567 -15.15 -4.16 16.24
C PRO A 567 -15.62 -5.03 17.42
N ALA A 568 -14.88 -5.07 18.52
CA ALA A 568 -15.23 -5.72 19.78
C ALA A 568 -14.42 -5.09 20.93
N LEU A 569 -14.88 -5.28 22.17
CA LEU A 569 -14.21 -4.88 23.41
C LEU A 569 -14.26 -6.07 24.39
N GLY A 570 -13.43 -7.07 24.12
CA GLY A 570 -13.42 -8.33 24.83
C GLY A 570 -14.59 -9.26 24.46
N THR A 571 -15.06 -10.04 25.43
CA THR A 571 -16.32 -10.81 25.34
C THR A 571 -17.33 -10.32 26.36
N ARG A 572 -18.58 -10.80 26.26
CA ARG A 572 -19.64 -10.48 27.24
C ARG A 572 -19.28 -10.91 28.67
N GLU A 573 -18.49 -11.96 28.79
CA GLU A 573 -18.04 -12.57 30.05
C GLU A 573 -16.72 -11.96 30.56
N ALA A 574 -15.98 -11.27 29.69
CA ALA A 574 -14.68 -10.69 29.96
C ALA A 574 -14.51 -9.39 29.14
N PRO A 575 -14.96 -8.24 29.66
CA PRO A 575 -14.74 -6.93 29.02
C PRO A 575 -13.24 -6.56 29.04
N GLY A 576 -12.81 -5.76 28.07
CA GLY A 576 -11.43 -5.26 27.95
C GLY A 576 -11.13 -4.74 26.53
N CYS A 577 -9.94 -4.22 26.26
CA CYS A 577 -9.56 -3.77 24.92
C CYS A 577 -9.12 -4.91 23.96
N PHE A 578 -9.38 -6.18 24.29
CA PHE A 578 -8.91 -7.33 23.50
C PHE A 578 -9.88 -7.72 22.36
N PHE A 579 -9.34 -8.06 21.19
CA PHE A 579 -10.11 -8.48 20.01
C PHE A 579 -9.21 -9.16 18.97
N THR A 580 -9.80 -9.66 17.87
CA THR A 580 -9.02 -10.21 16.75
C THR A 580 -9.51 -9.69 15.40
N PHE A 581 -8.60 -9.58 14.43
CA PHE A 581 -8.93 -9.30 13.03
C PHE A 581 -7.95 -9.97 12.07
N GLU A 582 -8.42 -10.22 10.84
CA GLU A 582 -7.57 -10.68 9.73
C GLU A 582 -7.24 -9.54 8.76
N TRP A 583 -6.06 -9.61 8.13
CA TRP A 583 -5.71 -8.84 6.93
C TRP A 583 -4.73 -9.64 6.07
N SER A 584 -5.04 -9.79 4.78
CA SER A 584 -4.31 -10.72 3.89
C SER A 584 -4.22 -12.15 4.47
N ASP A 585 -3.04 -12.77 4.50
CA ASP A 585 -2.75 -14.07 5.14
C ASP A 585 -2.29 -13.98 6.61
N ALA A 586 -2.51 -12.83 7.26
CA ALA A 586 -2.24 -12.64 8.68
C ALA A 586 -3.51 -12.47 9.53
N GLN A 587 -3.43 -12.94 10.78
CA GLN A 587 -4.40 -12.64 11.84
C GLN A 587 -3.68 -12.03 13.04
N PHE A 588 -4.35 -11.08 13.67
CA PHE A 588 -3.86 -10.30 14.80
C PHE A 588 -4.73 -10.63 16.02
N PHE A 589 -4.09 -10.98 17.13
CA PHE A 589 -4.72 -11.31 18.41
C PHE A 589 -4.32 -10.21 19.38
N MET A 590 -5.15 -9.18 19.47
CA MET A 590 -4.93 -7.96 20.25
C MET A 590 -5.31 -8.26 21.70
N LEU A 591 -4.37 -8.10 22.63
CA LEU A 591 -4.53 -8.47 24.04
C LEU A 591 -4.55 -7.25 24.94
N ASP A 592 -5.56 -7.20 25.81
CA ASP A 592 -5.60 -6.34 26.98
C ASP A 592 -4.71 -6.93 28.07
N ASN A 593 -3.66 -6.22 28.46
CA ASN A 593 -2.72 -6.66 29.47
C ASN A 593 -2.97 -6.02 30.86
N ARG A 594 -4.05 -5.25 31.05
CA ARG A 594 -4.29 -4.45 32.27
C ARG A 594 -5.60 -4.78 32.99
N TYR A 595 -6.73 -4.88 32.30
CA TYR A 595 -8.06 -4.94 32.93
C TYR A 595 -8.27 -6.12 33.89
N HIS A 596 -7.69 -7.28 33.55
CA HIS A 596 -7.78 -8.53 34.33
C HIS A 596 -6.50 -8.86 35.11
N ARG A 597 -5.46 -8.03 34.99
CA ARG A 597 -4.13 -8.24 35.60
C ARG A 597 -4.25 -8.43 37.12
N SER A 598 -3.75 -9.54 37.64
CA SER A 598 -3.54 -9.76 39.08
C SER A 598 -2.47 -8.78 39.58
N PRO A 599 -2.63 -8.21 40.80
CA PRO A 599 -1.70 -7.20 41.32
C PRO A 599 -0.24 -7.57 41.15
N ASN A 600 0.56 -6.61 40.69
CA ASN A 600 1.97 -6.84 40.29
C ASN A 600 2.81 -7.47 41.41
N ASN A 601 2.56 -7.07 42.67
CA ASN A 601 3.20 -7.58 43.87
C ASN A 601 2.53 -8.81 44.50
N ALA A 602 1.50 -9.39 43.86
CA ALA A 602 0.87 -10.62 44.35
C ALA A 602 1.89 -11.79 44.34
N PRO A 603 1.82 -12.72 45.31
CA PRO A 603 2.65 -13.93 45.30
C PRO A 603 2.45 -14.77 44.03
N ASP A 604 3.55 -15.29 43.50
CA ASP A 604 3.54 -16.12 42.30
C ASP A 604 2.75 -17.41 42.56
N SER A 605 1.76 -17.65 41.70
CA SER A 605 0.74 -18.68 41.89
C SER A 605 -0.03 -18.92 40.59
N THR A 606 -0.79 -20.01 40.52
CA THR A 606 -1.68 -20.33 39.38
C THR A 606 -2.81 -19.33 39.16
N ASP A 607 -3.02 -18.38 40.07
CA ASP A 607 -4.02 -17.31 40.02
C ASP A 607 -3.42 -15.91 39.87
N LYS A 608 -2.08 -15.79 39.83
CA LYS A 608 -1.39 -14.58 39.36
C LYS A 608 -1.38 -14.59 37.82
N ARG A 609 -2.26 -13.80 37.20
CA ARG A 609 -2.53 -13.75 35.75
C ARG A 609 -2.34 -12.34 35.21
N MET A 610 -1.83 -12.18 33.98
CA MET A 610 -1.78 -10.90 33.27
C MET A 610 -3.06 -10.69 32.45
N PHE A 611 -3.45 -11.71 31.69
CA PHE A 611 -4.62 -11.69 30.81
C PHE A 611 -5.87 -12.24 31.49
N GLY A 612 -5.70 -13.17 32.43
CA GLY A 612 -6.81 -13.80 33.12
C GLY A 612 -7.44 -14.95 32.33
N LYS A 613 -8.12 -15.84 33.06
CA LYS A 613 -8.54 -17.16 32.57
C LYS A 613 -9.45 -17.10 31.34
N ALA A 614 -10.36 -16.12 31.28
CA ALA A 614 -11.30 -15.96 30.17
C ALA A 614 -10.62 -15.47 28.87
N GLN A 615 -9.78 -14.42 28.94
CA GLN A 615 -9.05 -13.90 27.79
C GLN A 615 -7.97 -14.89 27.30
N MET A 616 -7.30 -15.60 28.21
CA MET A 616 -6.38 -16.67 27.86
C MET A 616 -7.09 -17.83 27.14
N GLN A 617 -8.31 -18.22 27.57
CA GLN A 617 -9.10 -19.22 26.86
C GLN A 617 -9.57 -18.73 25.48
N TRP A 618 -10.07 -17.49 25.39
CA TRP A 618 -10.42 -16.85 24.12
C TRP A 618 -9.24 -16.82 23.14
N LEU A 619 -8.03 -16.48 23.61
CA LEU A 619 -6.81 -16.45 22.79
C LEU A 619 -6.51 -17.85 22.24
N LYS A 620 -6.57 -18.88 23.08
CA LYS A 620 -6.34 -20.27 22.67
C LYS A 620 -7.31 -20.74 21.59
N ASP A 621 -8.61 -20.51 21.77
CA ASP A 621 -9.60 -20.99 20.80
C ASP A 621 -9.52 -20.23 19.46
N ASN A 622 -9.19 -18.93 19.49
CA ASN A 622 -8.89 -18.15 18.28
C ASN A 622 -7.57 -18.60 17.60
N LEU A 623 -6.53 -18.94 18.36
CA LEU A 623 -5.28 -19.49 17.80
C LEU A 623 -5.48 -20.88 17.18
N ARG A 624 -6.23 -21.76 17.83
CA ARG A 624 -6.55 -23.12 17.37
C ARG A 624 -7.37 -23.12 16.09
N SER A 625 -8.31 -22.19 15.94
CA SER A 625 -9.15 -22.03 14.74
C SER A 625 -8.48 -21.24 13.61
N SER A 626 -7.31 -20.63 13.84
CA SER A 626 -6.69 -19.71 12.89
C SER A 626 -5.89 -20.40 11.78
N HIS A 627 -6.42 -20.33 10.56
CA HIS A 627 -5.74 -20.72 9.33
C HIS A 627 -4.79 -19.63 8.75
N ALA A 628 -4.54 -18.54 9.47
CA ALA A 628 -3.62 -17.50 9.03
C ALA A 628 -2.16 -17.99 9.00
N ARG A 629 -1.41 -17.63 7.95
CA ARG A 629 -0.01 -18.03 7.72
C ARG A 629 0.96 -17.31 8.65
N PHE A 630 0.59 -16.10 9.09
CA PHE A 630 1.21 -15.37 10.19
C PHE A 630 0.17 -15.10 11.27
N LYS A 631 0.57 -15.26 12.53
CA LYS A 631 -0.27 -15.08 13.73
C LYS A 631 0.44 -14.11 14.65
N PHE A 632 0.00 -12.85 14.66
CA PHE A 632 0.57 -11.81 15.50
C PHE A 632 -0.16 -11.76 16.83
N ILE A 633 0.50 -12.17 17.91
CA ILE A 633 0.02 -11.98 19.28
C ILE A 633 0.53 -10.61 19.75
N VAL A 634 -0.37 -9.73 20.17
CA VAL A 634 -0.10 -8.30 20.30
C VAL A 634 -0.46 -7.84 21.71
N ALA A 635 0.51 -7.30 22.46
CA ALA A 635 0.32 -6.88 23.86
C ALA A 635 1.13 -5.60 24.16
N GLY A 636 0.77 -4.89 25.24
CA GLY A 636 1.48 -3.69 25.68
C GLY A 636 2.93 -3.96 26.11
N ASN A 637 3.16 -4.90 27.02
CA ASN A 637 4.51 -5.23 27.47
C ASN A 637 5.21 -6.31 26.63
N GLN A 638 6.50 -6.52 26.88
CA GLN A 638 7.26 -7.63 26.28
C GLN A 638 6.74 -9.00 26.71
N MET A 639 6.68 -9.92 25.75
CA MET A 639 6.07 -11.25 25.89
C MET A 639 7.12 -12.36 26.07
N LEU A 640 8.31 -12.20 25.47
CA LEU A 640 9.36 -13.22 25.41
C LEU A 640 10.73 -12.78 26.01
N ASN A 641 10.81 -11.62 26.67
CA ASN A 641 12.09 -11.14 27.25
C ASN A 641 12.50 -11.97 28.48
N PRO A 642 13.64 -12.71 28.45
CA PRO A 642 14.08 -13.53 29.57
C PRO A 642 14.68 -12.73 30.74
N LEU A 643 14.94 -11.43 30.57
CA LEU A 643 15.58 -10.62 31.61
C LEU A 643 14.60 -10.10 32.67
N CYS A 644 13.35 -9.79 32.28
CA CYS A 644 12.26 -9.31 33.17
C CYS A 644 12.72 -8.31 34.25
N PHE A 645 13.45 -7.26 33.86
CA PHE A 645 13.86 -6.17 34.75
C PHE A 645 12.74 -5.13 35.02
N PHE A 646 11.67 -5.18 34.22
CA PHE A 646 10.51 -4.29 34.22
C PHE A 646 9.28 -5.08 33.75
N GLU A 647 8.09 -4.47 33.72
CA GLU A 647 6.85 -5.16 33.38
C GLU A 647 6.94 -5.95 32.06
N ALA A 648 6.67 -7.25 32.16
CA ALA A 648 6.78 -8.23 31.09
C ALA A 648 5.98 -9.48 31.47
N PHE A 649 5.57 -10.27 30.47
CA PHE A 649 4.75 -11.47 30.71
C PHE A 649 5.46 -12.56 31.53
N GLY A 650 6.80 -12.53 31.62
CA GLY A 650 7.58 -13.43 32.48
C GLY A 650 7.38 -13.23 33.98
N HIS A 651 6.82 -12.09 34.43
CA HIS A 651 6.35 -11.91 35.82
C HIS A 651 5.03 -12.65 36.14
N TYR A 652 4.47 -13.36 35.14
CA TYR A 652 3.27 -14.18 35.25
C TYR A 652 3.56 -15.62 34.77
N PRO A 653 4.57 -16.30 35.33
CA PRO A 653 5.22 -17.47 34.72
C PRO A 653 4.27 -18.65 34.51
N HIS A 654 3.29 -18.86 35.38
CA HIS A 654 2.28 -19.91 35.20
C HIS A 654 1.39 -19.67 33.98
N GLU A 655 1.00 -18.42 33.70
CA GLU A 655 0.19 -18.08 32.52
C GLU A 655 1.03 -18.03 31.23
N GLN A 656 2.29 -17.61 31.32
CA GLN A 656 3.24 -17.67 30.21
C GLN A 656 3.52 -19.10 29.78
N GLN A 657 3.83 -20.00 30.73
CA GLN A 657 4.05 -21.42 30.44
C GLN A 657 2.77 -22.09 29.92
N GLU A 658 1.59 -21.74 30.46
CA GLU A 658 0.29 -22.22 29.98
C GLU A 658 0.02 -21.85 28.51
N LEU A 659 0.48 -20.68 28.05
CA LEU A 659 0.46 -20.30 26.63
C LEU A 659 1.51 -21.08 25.83
N PHE A 660 2.76 -21.16 26.31
CA PHE A 660 3.85 -21.81 25.57
C PHE A 660 3.59 -23.31 25.35
N ASP A 661 3.16 -24.03 26.39
CA ASP A 661 2.80 -25.45 26.27
C ASP A 661 1.56 -25.67 25.39
N PHE A 662 0.62 -24.71 25.34
CA PHE A 662 -0.47 -24.74 24.36
C PHE A 662 0.04 -24.59 22.92
N LEU A 663 0.89 -23.58 22.64
CA LEU A 663 1.45 -23.35 21.31
C LEU A 663 2.22 -24.57 20.79
N VAL A 664 2.98 -25.23 21.67
CA VAL A 664 3.73 -26.46 21.35
C VAL A 664 2.80 -27.66 21.17
N ARG A 665 1.92 -27.96 22.14
CA ARG A 665 1.07 -29.16 22.14
C ARG A 665 0.10 -29.19 20.96
N GLU A 666 -0.52 -28.06 20.66
CA GLU A 666 -1.50 -27.92 19.57
C GLU A 666 -0.84 -27.63 18.21
N LYS A 667 0.51 -27.48 18.18
CA LYS A 667 1.31 -27.17 16.98
C LYS A 667 0.86 -25.90 16.26
N ILE A 668 0.69 -24.81 17.01
CA ILE A 668 0.25 -23.51 16.48
C ILE A 668 1.39 -22.83 15.71
N GLY A 669 1.28 -22.82 14.38
CA GLY A 669 2.31 -22.28 13.48
C GLY A 669 2.07 -20.84 13.02
N GLY A 670 3.16 -20.15 12.68
CA GLY A 670 3.15 -18.79 12.15
C GLY A 670 3.28 -17.69 13.21
N VAL A 671 3.58 -18.06 14.46
CA VAL A 671 3.49 -17.15 15.62
C VAL A 671 4.63 -16.12 15.63
N LEU A 672 4.23 -14.87 15.79
CA LEU A 672 5.07 -13.69 16.02
C LEU A 672 4.43 -12.86 17.13
N PHE A 673 5.22 -12.16 17.94
CA PHE A 673 4.74 -11.26 18.99
C PHE A 673 5.13 -9.81 18.66
N LEU A 674 4.25 -8.86 19.01
CA LEU A 674 4.51 -7.42 18.93
C LEU A 674 4.33 -6.81 20.33
N SER A 675 5.29 -5.98 20.75
CA SER A 675 5.34 -5.42 22.11
C SER A 675 5.75 -3.93 22.17
N GLY A 676 5.34 -3.27 23.24
CA GLY A 676 5.55 -1.85 23.57
C GLY A 676 6.36 -1.67 24.85
N ASP A 677 5.82 -0.94 25.83
CA ASP A 677 6.41 -0.55 27.14
C ASP A 677 7.80 0.13 27.10
N ARG A 678 8.84 -0.58 26.67
CA ARG A 678 10.23 -0.47 27.18
C ARG A 678 10.96 0.87 26.96
N HIS A 679 10.39 1.77 26.18
CA HIS A 679 11.04 2.95 25.58
C HIS A 679 12.38 2.60 24.88
N ALA A 680 12.57 1.35 24.47
CA ALA A 680 13.63 0.88 23.58
C ALA A 680 13.05 -0.09 22.54
N GLY A 681 13.64 -0.11 21.35
CA GLY A 681 13.27 -1.02 20.27
C GLY A 681 14.19 -2.24 20.24
N GLU A 682 13.64 -3.43 20.05
CA GLU A 682 14.43 -4.66 19.85
C GLU A 682 13.66 -5.76 19.13
N LEU A 683 14.41 -6.73 18.58
CA LEU A 683 13.86 -8.00 18.14
C LEU A 683 14.44 -9.12 19.01
N ILE A 684 13.60 -9.77 19.80
CA ILE A 684 13.93 -10.95 20.59
C ILE A 684 13.59 -12.20 19.78
N ARG A 685 14.43 -13.24 19.85
CA ARG A 685 14.23 -14.55 19.25
C ARG A 685 14.38 -15.64 20.31
N TYR A 686 13.25 -15.99 20.92
CA TYR A 686 13.17 -17.03 21.95
C TYR A 686 12.94 -18.42 21.33
N ARG A 687 13.55 -19.45 21.89
CA ARG A 687 13.33 -20.85 21.52
C ARG A 687 12.89 -21.62 22.76
N HIS A 688 11.61 -21.99 22.80
CA HIS A 688 11.11 -22.96 23.77
C HIS A 688 11.77 -24.32 23.52
N GLU A 689 12.20 -25.00 24.57
CA GLU A 689 12.94 -26.27 24.48
C GLU A 689 12.17 -27.35 23.70
N ARG A 690 10.85 -27.36 23.85
CA ARG A 690 9.94 -28.32 23.21
C ARG A 690 9.52 -27.90 21.79
N SER A 691 10.06 -26.80 21.24
CA SER A 691 9.75 -26.29 19.91
C SER A 691 10.92 -26.37 18.92
N LYS A 692 10.65 -26.94 17.73
CA LYS A 692 11.63 -26.97 16.63
C LYS A 692 11.84 -25.62 15.95
N HIS A 693 10.91 -24.67 16.09
CA HIS A 693 11.08 -23.29 15.63
C HIS A 693 11.24 -22.29 16.79
N ALA A 694 11.81 -21.13 16.49
CA ALA A 694 11.87 -20.01 17.42
C ALA A 694 10.66 -19.09 17.23
N TRP A 695 10.19 -18.48 18.31
CA TRP A 695 9.26 -17.36 18.27
C TRP A 695 10.04 -16.05 18.32
N TYR A 696 9.47 -15.01 17.73
CA TYR A 696 10.05 -13.67 17.71
C TYR A 696 9.12 -12.70 18.41
N ASP A 697 9.69 -11.81 19.22
CA ASP A 697 8.99 -10.71 19.89
C ASP A 697 9.64 -9.40 19.45
N PHE A 698 8.86 -8.58 18.74
CA PHE A 698 9.33 -7.36 18.13
C PHE A 698 8.79 -6.16 18.92
N THR A 699 9.67 -5.58 19.74
CA THR A 699 9.39 -4.41 20.56
C THR A 699 9.63 -3.12 19.77
N SER A 700 8.67 -2.20 19.78
CA SER A 700 8.81 -0.86 19.21
C SER A 700 8.30 0.21 20.16
N SER A 701 9.21 0.79 20.93
CA SER A 701 8.93 1.89 21.83
C SER A 701 10.16 2.80 21.95
N PRO A 702 10.06 4.14 21.95
CA PRO A 702 8.83 4.94 21.97
C PRO A 702 8.58 5.71 20.66
N LEU A 703 7.30 5.97 20.37
CA LEU A 703 6.87 6.85 19.27
C LEU A 703 7.24 8.32 19.52
N ALA A 704 7.12 8.80 20.77
CA ALA A 704 7.39 10.19 21.16
C ALA A 704 7.89 10.38 22.61
N SER A 705 7.72 9.42 23.53
CA SER A 705 8.23 9.50 24.91
C SER A 705 9.76 9.43 25.00
N GLY A 706 10.33 9.57 26.20
CA GLY A 706 11.78 9.63 26.38
C GLY A 706 12.47 8.27 26.28
N GLY A 707 13.30 8.07 25.25
CA GLY A 707 13.95 6.78 24.96
C GLY A 707 14.92 6.27 26.03
N SER A 708 14.71 5.02 26.46
CA SER A 708 15.53 4.26 27.41
C SER A 708 16.82 3.72 26.79
N GLY A 709 17.68 3.17 27.65
CA GLY A 709 18.97 2.55 27.36
C GLY A 709 19.56 1.87 28.58
N TYR A 710 18.72 1.16 29.35
CA TYR A 710 19.11 0.56 30.62
C TYR A 710 20.24 -0.47 30.44
N LYS A 711 21.40 -0.21 31.05
CA LYS A 711 22.67 -0.91 30.74
C LYS A 711 22.59 -2.45 30.92
N PRO A 712 21.90 -3.02 31.92
CA PRO A 712 21.71 -4.47 32.01
C PRO A 712 20.97 -5.09 30.81
N GLU A 713 19.96 -4.40 30.24
CA GLU A 713 19.25 -4.87 29.04
C GLU A 713 20.15 -4.92 27.79
N ALA A 714 21.31 -4.27 27.79
CA ALA A 714 22.29 -4.40 26.69
C ALA A 714 22.74 -5.85 26.45
N LYS A 715 22.72 -6.68 27.51
CA LYS A 715 23.20 -8.08 27.50
C LYS A 715 22.09 -9.13 27.31
N ASN A 716 20.91 -8.76 26.80
CA ASN A 716 19.79 -9.69 26.57
C ASN A 716 20.23 -10.88 25.68
N PRO A 717 20.32 -12.12 26.20
CA PRO A 717 20.86 -13.26 25.46
C PRO A 717 19.92 -13.76 24.36
N ALA A 718 18.63 -13.39 24.41
CA ALA A 718 17.64 -13.74 23.40
C ALA A 718 17.52 -12.70 22.28
N ARG A 719 18.20 -11.55 22.36
CA ARG A 719 18.12 -10.49 21.34
C ARG A 719 18.81 -10.90 20.04
N VAL A 720 18.16 -10.60 18.90
CA VAL A 720 18.76 -10.73 17.57
C VAL A 720 19.86 -9.66 17.40
N PRO A 721 21.12 -10.04 17.08
CA PRO A 721 22.23 -9.09 17.01
C PRO A 721 21.96 -7.89 16.10
N GLY A 722 22.33 -6.70 16.57
CA GLY A 722 22.17 -5.44 15.83
C GLY A 722 20.78 -4.78 15.92
N THR A 723 19.79 -5.38 16.60
CA THR A 723 18.42 -4.83 16.64
C THR A 723 18.10 -3.90 17.80
N TRP A 724 19.02 -3.65 18.73
CA TRP A 724 18.76 -2.78 19.89
C TRP A 724 18.78 -1.30 19.48
N VAL A 725 17.69 -0.58 19.75
CA VAL A 725 17.50 0.84 19.45
C VAL A 725 17.18 1.57 20.76
N THR A 726 18.16 2.31 21.27
CA THR A 726 18.08 3.08 22.53
C THR A 726 18.10 4.57 22.28
N HIS A 727 17.52 5.35 23.21
CA HIS A 727 17.53 6.83 23.22
C HIS A 727 17.00 7.51 21.94
N THR A 728 16.34 6.75 21.05
CA THR A 728 15.93 7.17 19.71
C THR A 728 14.44 6.87 19.56
N ARG A 729 13.63 7.89 19.31
CA ARG A 729 12.20 7.72 19.02
C ARG A 729 12.00 7.18 17.61
N HIS A 730 11.08 6.23 17.48
CA HIS A 730 10.96 5.40 16.29
C HIS A 730 9.59 4.71 16.20
N TYR A 731 9.32 4.11 15.04
CA TYR A 731 8.21 3.17 14.86
C TYR A 731 8.71 1.87 14.24
N GLY A 732 8.02 0.78 14.55
CA GLY A 732 8.21 -0.53 13.96
C GLY A 732 7.41 -0.65 12.67
N LYS A 733 7.94 -1.39 11.70
CA LYS A 733 7.30 -1.67 10.42
C LYS A 733 7.39 -3.16 10.13
N VAL A 734 6.30 -3.73 9.62
CA VAL A 734 6.24 -5.13 9.18
C VAL A 734 5.67 -5.20 7.77
N ARG A 735 6.37 -5.93 6.90
CA ARG A 735 5.96 -6.22 5.53
C ARG A 735 5.83 -7.73 5.33
N LEU A 736 4.68 -8.20 4.87
CA LEU A 736 4.46 -9.59 4.48
C LEU A 736 4.57 -9.68 2.97
N LEU A 737 5.65 -10.29 2.48
CA LEU A 737 6.08 -10.20 1.08
C LEU A 737 6.24 -11.58 0.43
N GLY A 738 5.94 -11.64 -0.87
CA GLY A 738 6.22 -12.81 -1.71
C GLY A 738 5.10 -13.86 -1.70
N ARG A 739 5.35 -15.02 -2.32
CA ARG A 739 4.33 -16.07 -2.54
C ARG A 739 4.84 -17.46 -2.16
N GLY A 740 3.93 -18.34 -1.71
CA GLY A 740 4.22 -19.74 -1.40
C GLY A 740 5.36 -19.93 -0.40
N LYS A 741 6.37 -20.73 -0.77
CA LYS A 741 7.58 -20.97 0.03
C LYS A 741 8.39 -19.70 0.32
N GLN A 742 8.36 -18.74 -0.61
CA GLN A 742 9.09 -17.47 -0.52
C GLN A 742 8.33 -16.37 0.25
N ARG A 743 7.13 -16.68 0.78
CA ARG A 743 6.35 -15.80 1.66
C ARG A 743 7.12 -15.57 2.96
N ARG A 744 7.39 -14.32 3.32
CA ARG A 744 8.19 -13.95 4.50
C ARG A 744 7.61 -12.76 5.25
N ALA A 745 7.90 -12.69 6.54
CA ALA A 745 7.82 -11.43 7.27
C ALA A 745 9.15 -10.69 7.10
N VAL A 746 9.08 -9.37 6.93
CA VAL A 746 10.21 -8.44 6.98
C VAL A 746 9.89 -7.41 8.05
N MET A 747 10.75 -7.28 9.04
CA MET A 747 10.59 -6.46 10.24
C MET A 747 11.69 -5.40 10.25
N SER A 748 11.35 -4.13 10.46
CA SER A 748 12.32 -3.03 10.48
C SER A 748 11.91 -1.93 11.45
N ILE A 749 12.87 -1.26 12.08
CA ILE A 749 12.64 -0.03 12.85
C ILE A 749 13.05 1.18 12.03
N HIS A 750 12.27 2.27 12.09
CA HIS A 750 12.51 3.52 11.38
C HIS A 750 12.49 4.71 12.34
N ASP A 751 13.46 5.63 12.20
CA ASP A 751 13.56 6.84 13.03
C ASP A 751 12.52 7.92 12.64
N LYS A 752 12.56 9.06 13.33
CA LYS A 752 11.70 10.22 13.08
C LYS A 752 11.73 10.76 11.64
N ASN A 753 12.79 10.49 10.89
CA ASN A 753 12.99 10.90 9.50
C ASN A 753 12.55 9.82 8.50
N GLY A 754 12.09 8.66 8.98
CA GLY A 754 11.83 7.45 8.19
C GLY A 754 13.08 6.63 7.87
N LYS A 755 14.25 7.02 8.39
CA LYS A 755 15.51 6.28 8.15
C LYS A 755 15.43 4.93 8.87
N MET A 756 15.50 3.86 8.09
CA MET A 756 15.60 2.50 8.60
C MET A 756 16.88 2.33 9.43
N LEU A 757 16.72 1.85 10.66
CA LEU A 757 17.81 1.61 11.61
C LEU A 757 18.32 0.16 11.54
N TRP A 758 17.43 -0.80 11.35
CA TRP A 758 17.75 -2.20 11.04
C TRP A 758 16.61 -2.86 10.27
N GLU A 759 16.89 -3.99 9.62
CA GLU A 759 15.90 -4.90 9.02
C GLU A 759 16.26 -6.36 9.35
N HIS A 760 15.25 -7.18 9.61
CA HIS A 760 15.34 -8.64 9.77
C HIS A 760 14.21 -9.33 8.98
N SER A 761 14.42 -10.55 8.50
CA SER A 761 13.39 -11.29 7.77
C SER A 761 13.39 -12.78 8.12
N VAL A 762 12.19 -13.36 8.19
CA VAL A 762 11.94 -14.76 8.52
C VAL A 762 10.97 -15.33 7.50
N LEU A 763 11.29 -16.47 6.87
CA LEU A 763 10.37 -17.17 5.98
C LEU A 763 9.20 -17.73 6.79
N ALA A 764 8.00 -17.72 6.21
CA ALA A 764 6.85 -18.34 6.85
C ALA A 764 7.11 -19.84 7.14
N GLU A 765 7.86 -20.55 6.30
CA GLU A 765 8.19 -21.99 6.52
C GLU A 765 9.17 -22.25 7.69
N GLU A 766 9.76 -21.21 8.29
CA GLU A 766 10.54 -21.34 9.52
C GLU A 766 9.64 -21.35 10.75
N LEU A 767 8.56 -20.56 10.75
CA LEU A 767 7.59 -20.41 11.84
C LEU A 767 6.57 -21.57 11.95
N TRP A 768 6.70 -22.61 11.13
CA TRP A 768 5.74 -23.73 11.03
C TRP A 768 6.42 -25.11 11.18
N ARG A 769 7.60 -25.17 11.81
CA ARG A 769 8.36 -26.43 12.01
C ARG A 769 8.04 -27.05 13.37
N PHE A 770 7.60 -28.31 13.36
CA PHE A 770 7.16 -29.09 14.53
C PHE A 770 7.80 -30.47 14.59
#